data_AF-A0A0Q6YE23-F1
#
_entry.id   AF-A0A0Q6YE23-F1
#
_cell.length_a   1.000
_cell.length_b   1.000
_cell.length_c   1.000
_cell.angle_alpha   90.00
_cell.angle_beta   90.00
_cell.angle_gamma   90.00
#
_symmetry.space_group_name_H-M   'P 1'
#
loop_
_entity.id
_entity.type
_entity.pdbx_description
1 polymer ?
#
loop_
_entity_poly.entity_id
_entity_poly.type
_entity_poly.pdbx_seq_one_letter_code
_entity_poly.pdbx_strand_id
1 'polypeptide(L)'
;MRRSVRGMPIITVVALSAGLLAATAPTAHAAAGAALPFTSVEAESATTTGTRIGPDHTQGTLASEASGRQAVQLAPGRRVEFTVPRAANAVNVAYSVPDGQSGTLNVYVNGTRLAKMLPVTSKYSYIDTSWIPGAKTHHFFDNARLLLGQNVQAGDKVAFEAAGAQVTVDVADFEQVAAAAGQPAGSVSVTSKGADPTGNGDSTQAFRDAISAAQGGVVWIPPGDYRLTSALSGVQNVTLQGAGSWHSVVHSSRFIDQSGSSGGVHIKDFAVIGEVTERVDSHPDNFVNGSLGHGSSVSGMWLQHLKVGLWLTGDNDNLVVENNRLLDMTADGLNLNGNARGVRVRNNFLRNQGDDALAMWSLYAPDTNSSFENNTISQPNLANGIAIYGGNDIAVKNNLVSDTNALGSGIAISNQKFLDPFSPLAGTITVDGNTLVRTGAMNPNWNHPMGALRVDSYDSAINATVNITNTTITDSPYSAFEFVSGGGQGYPVRNVTVDGATVRNTGTVVVQAEAQGAAGFRDVTATGVGAAGVYNCPYPANSGTFALTDGGGNSGWSTTWSDCSTWPQPGQGNPDPDPNRNLAKGRPATATGSQDVYTPGKAVDGDANSYWESTNNAFPQAWTVDLGSVETVRRLVLKLPPSSAWGARTQTLTVLGSTDNTTYTTVVGAQGYRFDPATGNTATVSLPGGAVLRYLRLSVSANTGWPAGQFSEVEAYPTS
;
A
#
# COMPACT_ATOMS: atom_id res chain seq x y z
N MET A 1 -58.03 -43.53 68.10
CA MET A 1 -58.43 -44.61 67.17
C MET A 1 -58.48 -44.04 65.75
N ARG A 2 -57.70 -44.64 64.83
CA ARG A 2 -57.79 -44.61 63.34
C ARG A 2 -57.90 -43.27 62.56
N ARG A 3 -56.82 -43.04 61.75
CA ARG A 3 -56.70 -42.48 60.36
C ARG A 3 -57.16 -41.02 60.13
N SER A 4 -56.48 -40.17 59.36
CA SER A 4 -55.84 -40.37 58.05
C SER A 4 -54.81 -39.26 57.73
N VAL A 5 -53.75 -39.63 57.01
CA VAL A 5 -52.67 -38.76 56.47
C VAL A 5 -53.08 -38.16 55.12
N ARG A 6 -52.68 -36.90 54.84
CA ARG A 6 -52.41 -36.37 53.49
C ARG A 6 -51.18 -35.46 53.55
N GLY A 7 -50.14 -35.82 52.81
CA GLY A 7 -48.88 -35.08 52.70
C GLY A 7 -48.98 -33.88 51.74
N MET A 8 -48.25 -32.82 52.08
CA MET A 8 -48.08 -31.59 51.30
C MET A 8 -46.92 -31.72 50.29
N PRO A 9 -47.00 -31.05 49.13
CA PRO A 9 -45.99 -31.18 48.07
C PRO A 9 -44.78 -30.25 48.30
N ILE A 10 -43.62 -30.74 47.87
CA ILE A 10 -42.33 -30.06 47.82
C ILE A 10 -42.32 -29.13 46.59
N ILE A 11 -42.03 -27.85 46.81
CA ILE A 11 -41.79 -26.87 45.73
C ILE A 11 -40.29 -26.85 45.43
N THR A 12 -39.94 -27.27 44.22
CA THR A 12 -38.58 -27.22 43.67
C THR A 12 -38.32 -25.85 43.05
N VAL A 13 -37.34 -25.11 43.57
CA VAL A 13 -36.89 -23.82 43.02
C VAL A 13 -35.96 -24.10 41.83
N VAL A 14 -36.38 -23.68 40.64
CA VAL A 14 -35.55 -23.66 39.43
C VAL A 14 -34.78 -22.34 39.40
N ALA A 15 -33.45 -22.40 39.54
CA ALA A 15 -32.57 -21.25 39.37
C ALA A 15 -32.39 -20.96 37.87
N LEU A 16 -32.78 -19.76 37.43
CA LEU A 16 -32.43 -19.23 36.12
C LEU A 16 -30.95 -18.81 36.13
N SER A 17 -30.12 -19.51 35.38
CA SER A 17 -28.76 -19.08 35.03
C SER A 17 -28.86 -18.04 33.89
N ALA A 18 -28.79 -16.76 34.24
CA ALA A 18 -28.54 -15.70 33.28
C ALA A 18 -27.07 -15.79 32.80
N GLY A 19 -26.87 -16.23 31.56
CA GLY A 19 -25.56 -16.19 30.91
C GLY A 19 -25.14 -14.74 30.70
N LEU A 20 -24.11 -14.29 31.41
CA LEU A 20 -23.40 -13.07 31.05
C LEU A 20 -22.70 -13.32 29.71
N LEU A 21 -23.17 -12.66 28.64
CA LEU A 21 -22.32 -12.38 27.49
C LEU A 21 -21.21 -11.44 27.98
N ALA A 22 -20.03 -12.01 28.24
CA ALA A 22 -18.80 -11.23 28.32
C ALA A 22 -18.50 -10.72 26.91
N ALA A 23 -18.92 -9.50 26.60
CA ALA A 23 -18.36 -8.75 25.49
C ALA A 23 -16.88 -8.55 25.80
N THR A 24 -16.02 -9.36 25.17
CA THR A 24 -14.59 -9.10 25.15
C THR A 24 -14.42 -7.74 24.48
N ALA A 25 -14.10 -6.71 25.25
CA ALA A 25 -13.64 -5.45 24.68
C ALA A 25 -12.48 -5.79 23.73
N PRO A 26 -12.44 -5.21 22.51
CA PRO A 26 -11.31 -5.42 21.63
C PRO A 26 -10.04 -5.08 22.42
N THR A 27 -9.11 -6.03 22.48
CA THR A 27 -7.77 -5.80 23.01
C THR A 27 -7.24 -4.55 22.31
N ALA A 28 -6.91 -3.50 23.06
CA ALA A 28 -6.27 -2.33 22.49
C ALA A 28 -4.97 -2.79 21.82
N HIS A 29 -4.97 -2.86 20.49
CA HIS A 29 -3.75 -3.13 19.72
C HIS A 29 -2.70 -2.09 20.13
N ALA A 30 -1.46 -2.54 20.34
CA ALA A 30 -0.35 -1.63 20.56
C ALA A 30 -0.28 -0.63 19.39
N ALA A 31 0.10 0.62 19.65
CA ALA A 31 0.25 1.62 18.61
C ALA A 31 1.24 1.10 17.55
N ALA A 32 0.80 1.04 16.28
CA ALA A 32 1.65 0.66 15.16
C ALA A 32 2.73 1.72 14.90
N GLY A 33 3.78 1.31 14.21
CA GLY A 33 4.92 2.15 13.85
C GLY A 33 6.12 1.98 14.78
N ALA A 34 7.13 2.80 14.52
CA ALA A 34 8.37 2.83 15.28
C ALA A 34 8.19 3.52 16.63
N ALA A 35 8.82 2.96 17.66
CA ALA A 35 9.09 3.64 18.92
C ALA A 35 10.26 4.62 18.72
N LEU A 36 9.92 5.90 18.61
CA LEU A 36 10.85 6.97 18.26
C LEU A 36 11.17 7.88 19.47
N PRO A 37 12.41 8.40 19.58
CA PRO A 37 12.80 9.30 20.66
C PRO A 37 12.31 10.75 20.44
N PHE A 38 11.51 10.99 19.40
CA PHE A 38 10.94 12.28 19.05
C PHE A 38 9.42 12.22 18.94
N THR A 39 8.78 13.39 18.85
CA THR A 39 7.36 13.52 18.54
C THR A 39 7.16 14.60 17.48
N SER A 40 6.45 14.24 16.40
CA SER A 40 6.08 15.14 15.31
C SER A 40 4.86 15.98 15.68
N VAL A 41 4.86 17.24 15.27
CA VAL A 41 3.71 18.17 15.40
C VAL A 41 3.50 18.84 14.05
N GLU A 42 2.33 18.64 13.45
CA GLU A 42 1.96 19.21 12.15
C GLU A 42 1.86 20.74 12.25
N ALA A 43 2.39 21.48 11.28
CA ALA A 43 2.41 22.94 11.30
C ALA A 43 1.02 23.55 11.23
N GLU A 44 0.10 22.92 10.51
CA GLU A 44 -1.32 23.27 10.47
C GLU A 44 -2.05 22.91 11.78
N SER A 45 -1.43 22.25 12.76
CA SER A 45 -1.99 22.18 14.11
C SER A 45 -1.54 23.36 14.99
N ALA A 46 -0.47 24.06 14.59
CA ALA A 46 0.19 25.09 15.37
C ALA A 46 -0.40 26.50 15.15
N THR A 47 -0.03 27.43 16.05
CA THR A 47 -0.40 28.84 15.91
C THR A 47 0.45 29.47 14.82
N THR A 48 -0.13 30.21 13.89
CA THR A 48 0.62 30.77 12.77
C THR A 48 0.13 32.16 12.37
N THR A 49 1.05 32.93 11.79
CA THR A 49 0.79 34.20 11.10
C THR A 49 0.92 34.08 9.59
N GLY A 50 1.27 32.90 9.08
CA GLY A 50 1.29 32.55 7.66
C GLY A 50 -0.05 32.01 7.18
N THR A 51 -0.03 31.37 6.01
CA THR A 51 -1.23 30.85 5.32
C THR A 51 -1.20 29.33 5.31
N ARG A 52 -2.30 28.68 5.72
CA ARG A 52 -2.44 27.22 5.61
C ARG A 52 -2.78 26.81 4.18
N ILE A 53 -2.22 25.71 3.71
CA ILE A 53 -2.54 25.08 2.43
C ILE A 53 -3.11 23.68 2.66
N GLY A 54 -3.84 23.14 1.68
CA GLY A 54 -4.45 21.81 1.76
C GLY A 54 -5.73 21.74 2.62
N PRO A 55 -6.28 20.53 2.84
CA PRO A 55 -5.80 19.24 2.32
C PRO A 55 -6.01 19.08 0.81
N ASP A 56 -5.04 18.52 0.10
CA ASP A 56 -5.14 18.16 -1.34
C ASP A 56 -4.42 16.83 -1.61
N HIS A 57 -4.99 15.97 -2.44
CA HIS A 57 -4.39 14.69 -2.88
C HIS A 57 -4.00 14.70 -4.36
N THR A 58 -4.18 15.83 -5.05
CA THR A 58 -3.88 15.97 -6.48
C THR A 58 -2.38 15.78 -6.71
N GLN A 59 -2.02 14.76 -7.50
CA GLN A 59 -0.62 14.42 -7.80
C GLN A 59 0.16 15.62 -8.34
N GLY A 60 1.33 15.88 -7.72
CA GLY A 60 2.27 16.93 -8.12
C GLY A 60 1.93 18.30 -7.55
N THR A 61 1.04 18.38 -6.57
CA THR A 61 0.80 19.62 -5.82
C THR A 61 1.67 19.67 -4.57
N LEU A 62 2.00 20.87 -4.10
CA LEU A 62 2.76 21.03 -2.86
C LEU A 62 1.99 20.46 -1.65
N ALA A 63 0.67 20.63 -1.59
CA ALA A 63 -0.14 20.10 -0.50
C ALA A 63 -0.23 18.55 -0.53
N SER A 64 -0.20 17.91 -1.71
CA SER A 64 -0.20 16.44 -1.76
C SER A 64 1.01 15.81 -1.10
N GLU A 65 2.17 16.47 -1.14
CA GLU A 65 3.41 15.93 -0.56
C GLU A 65 3.66 16.36 0.90
N ALA A 66 2.77 17.16 1.49
CA ALA A 66 2.87 17.54 2.90
C ALA A 66 2.28 16.45 3.81
N SER A 67 2.89 16.20 4.98
CA SER A 67 2.27 15.36 6.03
C SER A 67 0.85 15.86 6.33
N GLY A 68 -0.11 14.95 6.51
CA GLY A 68 -1.51 15.37 6.73
C GLY A 68 -2.17 16.07 5.52
N ARG A 69 -1.46 16.13 4.39
CA ARG A 69 -1.80 16.83 3.15
C ARG A 69 -1.92 18.35 3.30
N GLN A 70 -1.38 18.89 4.38
CA GLN A 70 -1.52 20.29 4.77
C GLN A 70 -0.19 20.84 5.23
N ALA A 71 0.01 22.14 5.08
CA ALA A 71 1.21 22.81 5.56
C ALA A 71 0.93 24.30 5.80
N VAL A 72 1.94 25.04 6.27
CA VAL A 72 1.86 26.48 6.55
C VAL A 72 2.91 27.23 5.75
N GLN A 73 2.46 28.05 4.81
CA GLN A 73 3.29 28.91 3.98
C GLN A 73 3.60 30.23 4.69
N LEU A 74 4.89 30.53 4.86
CA LEU A 74 5.44 31.68 5.56
C LEU A 74 6.11 32.61 4.55
N ALA A 75 5.52 33.78 4.29
CA ALA A 75 6.24 34.89 3.68
C ALA A 75 7.31 35.44 4.66
N PRO A 76 8.35 36.16 4.20
CA PRO A 76 9.33 36.77 5.10
C PRO A 76 8.67 37.59 6.23
N GLY A 77 9.12 37.38 7.46
CA GLY A 77 8.55 37.97 8.68
C GLY A 77 7.30 37.25 9.21
N ARG A 78 6.78 36.22 8.53
CA ARG A 78 5.72 35.34 9.07
C ARG A 78 6.34 34.14 9.77
N ARG A 79 5.59 33.60 10.74
CA ARG A 79 6.03 32.50 11.58
C ARG A 79 4.93 31.50 11.90
N VAL A 80 5.35 30.28 12.20
CA VAL A 80 4.58 29.23 12.88
C VAL A 80 5.18 28.96 14.26
N GLU A 81 4.35 28.80 15.28
CA GLU A 81 4.74 28.62 16.69
C GLU A 81 4.11 27.35 17.26
N PHE A 82 4.96 26.37 17.52
CA PHE A 82 4.62 25.06 18.04
C PHE A 82 4.57 25.08 19.57
N THR A 83 3.63 24.34 20.13
CA THR A 83 3.69 23.92 21.54
C THR A 83 4.51 22.64 21.60
N VAL A 84 5.61 22.66 22.33
CA VAL A 84 6.51 21.51 22.46
C VAL A 84 5.75 20.34 23.11
N PRO A 85 5.76 19.13 22.50
CA PRO A 85 4.94 18.01 22.98
C PRO A 85 5.60 17.21 24.10
N ARG A 86 6.93 17.30 24.26
CA ARG A 86 7.75 16.54 25.21
C ARG A 86 9.08 17.25 25.47
N ALA A 87 9.84 16.80 26.47
CA ALA A 87 11.22 17.27 26.64
C ALA A 87 12.01 17.10 25.33
N ALA A 88 12.70 18.16 24.90
CA ALA A 88 13.49 18.18 23.68
C ALA A 88 14.66 19.16 23.79
N ASN A 89 15.71 18.93 23.02
CA ASN A 89 16.84 19.86 22.84
C ASN A 89 17.28 19.98 21.38
N ALA A 90 16.56 19.31 20.48
CA ALA A 90 16.79 19.29 19.06
C ALA A 90 15.45 19.33 18.33
N VAL A 91 15.50 19.83 17.11
CA VAL A 91 14.34 19.86 16.21
C VAL A 91 14.76 19.46 14.80
N ASN A 92 13.91 18.69 14.13
CA ASN A 92 13.96 18.47 12.69
C ASN A 92 12.67 19.04 12.07
N VAL A 93 12.77 19.78 10.98
CA VAL A 93 11.63 20.44 10.34
C VAL A 93 11.59 19.99 8.88
N ALA A 94 10.45 19.42 8.47
CA ALA A 94 10.14 19.22 7.06
C ALA A 94 9.60 20.53 6.48
N TYR A 95 10.16 20.96 5.36
CA TYR A 95 9.84 22.24 4.75
C TYR A 95 10.00 22.19 3.23
N SER A 96 9.44 23.18 2.55
CA SER A 96 9.69 23.45 1.14
C SER A 96 10.00 24.93 0.95
N VAL A 97 10.92 25.24 0.05
CA VAL A 97 11.16 26.60 -0.46
C VAL A 97 11.05 26.56 -1.99
N PRO A 98 10.75 27.68 -2.67
CA PRO A 98 10.66 27.70 -4.12
C PRO A 98 11.94 27.17 -4.79
N ASP A 99 11.78 26.50 -5.93
CA ASP A 99 12.92 25.94 -6.68
C ASP A 99 13.97 27.01 -7.03
N GLY A 100 15.24 26.62 -7.01
CA GLY A 100 16.41 27.47 -7.12
C GLY A 100 16.67 28.43 -5.94
N GLN A 101 15.90 28.36 -4.85
CA GLN A 101 16.06 29.26 -3.70
C GLN A 101 16.60 28.58 -2.46
N SER A 102 17.22 29.39 -1.60
CA SER A 102 17.64 29.00 -0.26
C SER A 102 17.45 30.17 0.69
N GLY A 103 17.43 29.89 1.99
CA GLY A 103 17.19 30.87 3.02
C GLY A 103 17.44 30.34 4.41
N THR A 104 16.85 31.00 5.40
CA THR A 104 16.91 30.59 6.80
C THR A 104 15.56 30.83 7.49
N LEU A 105 15.27 29.99 8.48
CA LEU A 105 14.25 30.23 9.49
C LEU A 105 14.93 30.73 10.77
N ASN A 106 14.50 31.89 11.25
CA ASN A 106 14.81 32.34 12.59
C ASN A 106 14.11 31.41 13.60
N VAL A 107 14.85 30.94 14.59
CA VAL A 107 14.31 30.04 15.63
C VAL A 107 14.15 30.82 16.93
N TYR A 108 12.97 30.71 17.54
CA TYR A 108 12.66 31.33 18.83
C TYR A 108 12.29 30.25 19.84
N VAL A 109 12.74 30.40 21.08
CA VAL A 109 12.30 29.59 22.23
C VAL A 109 11.66 30.54 23.24
N ASN A 110 10.40 30.32 23.57
CA ASN A 110 9.62 31.16 24.50
C ASN A 110 9.71 32.66 24.16
N GLY A 111 9.61 32.98 22.86
CA GLY A 111 9.69 34.34 22.33
C GLY A 111 11.10 34.93 22.21
N THR A 112 12.15 34.24 22.68
CA THR A 112 13.54 34.70 22.58
C THR A 112 14.22 34.07 21.36
N ARG A 113 14.76 34.90 20.46
CA ARG A 113 15.47 34.43 19.27
C ARG A 113 16.79 33.76 19.63
N LEU A 114 17.05 32.59 19.07
CA LEU A 114 18.34 31.90 19.18
C LEU A 114 19.37 32.54 18.24
N ALA A 115 20.65 32.42 18.58
CA ALA A 115 21.74 32.85 17.71
C ALA A 115 21.85 31.99 16.44
N LYS A 116 21.52 30.69 16.56
CA LYS A 116 21.49 29.77 15.41
C LYS A 116 20.17 29.92 14.67
N MET A 117 20.25 29.88 13.35
CA MET A 117 19.12 29.83 12.44
C MET A 117 19.09 28.45 11.77
N LEU A 118 17.91 28.01 11.33
CA LEU A 118 17.77 26.76 10.59
C LEU A 118 17.95 27.05 9.09
N PRO A 119 18.98 26.53 8.41
CA PRO A 119 19.13 26.69 6.96
C PRO A 119 18.03 25.91 6.23
N VAL A 120 17.52 26.49 5.15
CA VAL A 120 16.51 25.90 4.28
C VAL A 120 16.92 26.09 2.81
N THR A 121 16.69 25.09 1.96
CA THR A 121 17.13 25.08 0.57
C THR A 121 16.23 24.20 -0.30
N SER A 122 16.12 24.51 -1.59
CA SER A 122 15.49 23.63 -2.58
C SER A 122 16.48 22.69 -3.27
N LYS A 123 17.78 22.75 -2.91
CA LYS A 123 18.86 22.02 -3.61
C LYS A 123 18.58 20.53 -3.79
N TYR A 124 17.94 19.91 -2.80
CA TYR A 124 17.67 18.46 -2.77
C TYR A 124 16.21 18.14 -3.14
N SER A 125 15.43 19.14 -3.57
CA SER A 125 14.01 19.05 -3.88
C SER A 125 13.75 19.19 -5.38
N TYR A 126 12.49 19.02 -5.79
CA TYR A 126 12.04 19.18 -7.20
C TYR A 126 12.69 18.17 -8.16
N ILE A 127 12.51 16.89 -7.84
CA ILE A 127 13.07 15.78 -8.61
C ILE A 127 12.16 15.41 -9.78
N ASP A 128 12.76 15.23 -10.95
CA ASP A 128 12.11 14.72 -12.15
C ASP A 128 12.57 13.29 -12.46
N THR A 129 11.62 12.38 -12.67
CA THR A 129 11.86 10.98 -13.07
C THR A 129 11.05 10.62 -14.31
N SER A 130 11.23 11.36 -15.41
CA SER A 130 10.37 11.27 -16.60
C SER A 130 10.37 9.90 -17.29
N TRP A 131 11.31 9.01 -16.97
CA TRP A 131 11.33 7.62 -17.46
C TRP A 131 10.37 6.69 -16.69
N ILE A 132 9.83 7.13 -15.55
CA ILE A 132 8.79 6.42 -14.80
C ILE A 132 7.43 6.88 -15.35
N PRO A 133 6.68 6.02 -16.06
CA PRO A 133 5.41 6.41 -16.65
C PRO A 133 4.43 6.95 -15.60
N GLY A 134 3.84 8.11 -15.87
CA GLY A 134 2.86 8.74 -15.00
C GLY A 134 3.44 9.54 -13.84
N ALA A 135 4.75 9.50 -13.59
CA ALA A 135 5.40 10.38 -12.62
C ALA A 135 5.33 11.85 -13.08
N LYS A 136 5.28 12.76 -12.11
CA LYS A 136 5.44 14.21 -12.29
C LYS A 136 6.67 14.66 -11.50
N THR A 137 7.07 15.92 -11.66
CA THR A 137 7.98 16.56 -10.70
C THR A 137 7.43 16.36 -9.29
N HIS A 138 8.30 15.96 -8.37
CA HIS A 138 7.95 15.57 -7.01
C HIS A 138 9.10 15.90 -6.05
N HIS A 139 9.04 15.41 -4.82
CA HIS A 139 10.07 15.63 -3.80
C HIS A 139 10.19 17.12 -3.44
N PHE A 140 9.06 17.77 -3.21
CA PHE A 140 9.01 19.22 -2.97
C PHE A 140 9.53 19.64 -1.60
N PHE A 141 9.51 18.71 -0.64
CA PHE A 141 9.96 18.94 0.72
C PHE A 141 11.41 18.46 0.92
N ASP A 142 12.01 18.95 1.99
CA ASP A 142 13.32 18.56 2.51
C ASP A 142 13.28 18.64 4.05
N ASN A 143 14.19 17.96 4.75
CA ASN A 143 14.29 18.00 6.21
C ASN A 143 15.54 18.76 6.68
N ALA A 144 15.37 19.82 7.47
CA ALA A 144 16.46 20.53 8.11
C ALA A 144 16.46 20.33 9.62
N ARG A 145 17.63 20.09 10.21
CA ARG A 145 17.79 19.79 11.65
C ARG A 145 18.67 20.78 12.40
N LEU A 146 18.35 21.02 13.68
CA LEU A 146 19.09 21.93 14.56
C LEU A 146 19.07 21.49 16.02
N LEU A 147 20.26 21.44 16.66
CA LEU A 147 20.37 21.44 18.12
C LEU A 147 20.06 22.84 18.68
N LEU A 148 19.10 22.94 19.58
CA LEU A 148 18.62 24.21 20.16
C LEU A 148 19.65 24.85 21.12
N GLY A 149 20.61 24.06 21.61
CA GLY A 149 21.62 24.51 22.59
C GLY A 149 21.07 24.65 24.02
N GLN A 150 19.81 24.28 24.24
CA GLN A 150 19.13 24.25 25.53
C GLN A 150 18.04 23.18 25.52
N ASN A 151 17.61 22.72 26.70
CA ASN A 151 16.46 21.82 26.82
C ASN A 151 15.18 22.64 26.96
N VAL A 152 14.19 22.32 26.14
CA VAL A 152 12.79 22.75 26.28
C VAL A 152 11.95 21.61 26.87
N GLN A 153 10.82 21.95 27.48
CA GLN A 153 9.89 21.02 28.11
C GLN A 153 8.52 21.03 27.39
N ALA A 154 7.69 20.03 27.69
CA ALA A 154 6.32 20.03 27.21
C ALA A 154 5.59 21.33 27.64
N GLY A 155 4.94 21.99 26.68
CA GLY A 155 4.26 23.28 26.90
C GLY A 155 5.08 24.52 26.54
N ASP A 156 6.41 24.42 26.45
CA ASP A 156 7.24 25.51 25.91
C ASP A 156 6.85 25.83 24.46
N LYS A 157 7.24 27.02 23.99
CA LYS A 157 6.97 27.50 22.64
C LYS A 157 8.24 27.52 21.81
N VAL A 158 8.21 26.86 20.66
CA VAL A 158 9.27 26.97 19.65
C VAL A 158 8.66 27.52 18.37
N ALA A 159 9.17 28.65 17.89
CA ALA A 159 8.67 29.30 16.67
C ALA A 159 9.74 29.34 15.58
N PHE A 160 9.28 29.19 14.34
CA PHE A 160 10.08 29.32 13.13
C PHE A 160 9.52 30.47 12.29
N GLU A 161 10.36 31.46 12.01
CA GLU A 161 10.01 32.66 11.26
C GLU A 161 10.86 32.75 10.00
N ALA A 162 10.23 32.91 8.84
CA ALA A 162 10.92 33.07 7.57
C ALA A 162 11.71 34.38 7.55
N ALA A 163 13.03 34.31 7.39
CA ALA A 163 13.88 35.51 7.46
C ALA A 163 13.97 36.27 6.13
N GLY A 164 14.17 35.55 5.01
CA GLY A 164 14.47 36.19 3.71
C GLY A 164 13.80 35.54 2.48
N ALA A 165 13.50 34.24 2.53
CA ALA A 165 12.78 33.52 1.47
C ALA A 165 11.42 33.05 2.00
N GLN A 166 10.47 32.81 1.10
CA GLN A 166 9.23 32.12 1.48
C GLN A 166 9.56 30.68 1.87
N VAL A 167 8.97 30.20 2.97
CA VAL A 167 9.12 28.82 3.43
C VAL A 167 7.75 28.21 3.72
N THR A 168 7.44 27.07 3.13
CA THR A 168 6.31 26.24 3.52
C THR A 168 6.78 25.27 4.58
N VAL A 169 6.28 25.37 5.80
CA VAL A 169 6.60 24.47 6.91
C VAL A 169 5.51 23.40 6.99
N ASP A 170 5.92 22.13 6.94
CA ASP A 170 5.04 20.97 6.98
C ASP A 170 4.89 20.44 8.41
N VAL A 171 5.97 19.85 8.96
CA VAL A 171 5.94 19.20 10.27
C VAL A 171 7.25 19.45 11.03
N ALA A 172 7.18 19.55 12.35
CA ALA A 172 8.35 19.66 13.22
C ALA A 172 8.45 18.48 14.20
N ASP A 173 9.59 17.80 14.20
CA ASP A 173 9.92 16.70 15.10
C ASP A 173 10.76 17.21 16.29
N PHE A 174 10.24 17.05 17.51
CA PHE A 174 10.92 17.47 18.75
C PHE A 174 11.57 16.28 19.45
N GLU A 175 12.90 16.32 19.61
CA GLU A 175 13.71 15.21 20.14
C GLU A 175 14.55 15.62 21.34
N GLN A 176 14.63 14.72 22.33
CA GLN A 176 15.64 14.80 23.39
C GLN A 176 16.88 13.99 22.98
N VAL A 177 17.84 14.67 22.37
CA VAL A 177 19.11 14.08 21.92
C VAL A 177 20.04 13.91 23.13
N ALA A 178 20.64 12.73 23.24
CA ALA A 178 21.65 12.44 24.25
C ALA A 178 22.94 13.25 24.01
N ALA A 179 23.72 13.48 25.06
CA ALA A 179 25.07 14.00 24.91
C ALA A 179 25.92 13.05 24.04
N ALA A 180 26.93 13.61 23.37
CA ALA A 180 27.85 12.82 22.54
C ALA A 180 28.49 11.69 23.37
N ALA A 181 28.43 10.46 22.85
CA ALA A 181 29.05 9.32 23.51
C ALA A 181 30.59 9.43 23.52
N GLY A 182 31.21 8.84 24.55
CA GLY A 182 32.67 8.74 24.64
C GLY A 182 33.22 7.59 23.80
N GLN A 183 34.49 7.71 23.40
CA GLN A 183 35.19 6.67 22.66
C GLN A 183 35.23 5.34 23.43
N PRO A 184 34.77 4.21 22.84
CA PRO A 184 34.89 2.89 23.47
C PRO A 184 36.36 2.49 23.70
N ALA A 185 36.63 1.86 24.84
CA ALA A 185 37.97 1.34 25.13
C ALA A 185 38.43 0.32 24.08
N GLY A 186 39.68 0.42 23.63
CA GLY A 186 40.26 -0.48 22.62
C GLY A 186 39.84 -0.18 21.17
N SER A 187 39.01 0.83 20.92
CA SER A 187 38.63 1.25 19.56
C SER A 187 39.75 2.04 18.86
N VAL A 188 39.76 2.01 17.54
CA VAL A 188 40.66 2.80 16.68
C VAL A 188 39.91 4.02 16.16
N SER A 189 40.32 5.23 16.56
CA SER A 189 39.69 6.46 16.07
C SER A 189 40.09 6.77 14.63
N VAL A 190 39.15 7.16 13.77
CA VAL A 190 39.44 7.64 12.41
C VAL A 190 40.36 8.87 12.42
N THR A 191 40.27 9.74 13.43
CA THR A 191 41.15 10.91 13.55
C THR A 191 42.59 10.52 13.93
N SER A 192 42.78 9.40 14.62
CA SER A 192 44.12 8.84 14.87
C SER A 192 44.78 8.28 13.60
N LYS A 193 43.99 8.07 12.55
CA LYS A 193 44.43 7.69 11.20
C LYS A 193 44.45 8.87 10.23
N GLY A 194 44.25 10.10 10.72
CA GLY A 194 44.35 11.33 9.93
C GLY A 194 43.04 11.81 9.31
N ALA A 195 41.88 11.28 9.72
CA ALA A 195 40.59 11.84 9.28
C ALA A 195 40.44 13.28 9.78
N ASP A 196 39.92 14.16 8.92
CA ASP A 196 39.66 15.56 9.21
C ASP A 196 38.22 15.72 9.74
N PRO A 197 38.02 16.05 11.04
CA PRO A 197 36.70 16.24 11.63
C PRO A 197 36.06 17.60 11.30
N THR A 198 36.72 18.45 10.51
CA THR A 198 36.16 19.73 10.05
C THR A 198 35.41 19.62 8.73
N GLY A 199 35.46 18.47 8.07
CA GLY A 199 34.80 18.20 6.78
C GLY A 199 35.51 18.77 5.55
N ASN A 200 36.59 19.52 5.72
CA ASN A 200 37.29 20.16 4.61
C ASN A 200 38.13 19.16 3.80
N GLY A 201 38.91 18.34 4.48
CA GLY A 201 39.76 17.29 3.90
C GLY A 201 39.00 15.99 3.60
N ASP A 202 39.50 15.23 2.63
CA ASP A 202 39.00 13.89 2.37
C ASP A 202 39.50 12.91 3.45
N SER A 203 38.56 12.23 4.10
CA SER A 203 38.80 11.28 5.18
C SER A 203 38.68 9.81 4.72
N THR A 204 38.41 9.54 3.44
CA THR A 204 38.21 8.16 2.95
C THR A 204 39.38 7.24 3.30
N GLN A 205 40.63 7.67 3.07
CA GLN A 205 41.79 6.80 3.35
C GLN A 205 41.95 6.54 4.85
N ALA A 206 41.74 7.55 5.69
CA ALA A 206 41.81 7.38 7.15
C ALA A 206 40.75 6.40 7.67
N PHE A 207 39.55 6.39 7.09
CA PHE A 207 38.52 5.39 7.40
C PHE A 207 38.96 3.97 6.99
N ARG A 208 39.51 3.80 5.78
CA ARG A 208 40.05 2.51 5.32
C ARG A 208 41.16 2.00 6.24
N ASP A 209 42.08 2.87 6.63
CA ASP A 209 43.19 2.53 7.53
C ASP A 209 42.71 2.19 8.94
N ALA A 210 41.65 2.84 9.42
CA ALA A 210 41.03 2.51 10.71
C ALA A 210 40.34 1.14 10.66
N ILE A 211 39.58 0.86 9.59
CA ILE A 211 38.91 -0.44 9.36
C ILE A 211 39.93 -1.57 9.30
N SER A 212 41.03 -1.37 8.59
CA SER A 212 42.12 -2.36 8.51
C SER A 212 42.75 -2.61 9.88
N ALA A 213 42.95 -1.56 10.68
CA ALA A 213 43.56 -1.66 12.00
C ALA A 213 42.63 -2.22 13.09
N ALA A 214 41.32 -2.22 12.87
CA ALA A 214 40.30 -2.58 13.86
C ALA A 214 39.52 -3.85 13.50
N GLN A 215 40.10 -4.77 12.71
CA GLN A 215 39.48 -6.06 12.40
C GLN A 215 39.14 -6.84 13.69
N GLY A 216 37.91 -7.32 13.79
CA GLY A 216 37.31 -7.93 14.97
C GLY A 216 36.97 -6.95 16.11
N GLY A 217 37.14 -5.64 15.89
CA GLY A 217 36.99 -4.59 16.88
C GLY A 217 36.12 -3.42 16.42
N VAL A 218 36.40 -2.24 16.99
CA VAL A 218 35.60 -1.03 16.77
C VAL A 218 36.46 0.07 16.16
N VAL A 219 36.02 0.62 15.03
CA VAL A 219 36.42 1.93 14.54
C VAL A 219 35.54 2.98 15.21
N TRP A 220 36.16 3.98 15.81
CA TRP A 220 35.48 5.10 16.44
C TRP A 220 35.48 6.33 15.53
N ILE A 221 34.33 6.95 15.37
CA ILE A 221 34.12 8.20 14.64
C ILE A 221 33.76 9.27 15.68
N PRO A 222 34.70 10.13 16.11
CA PRO A 222 34.40 11.21 17.06
C PRO A 222 33.32 12.17 16.55
N PRO A 223 32.81 13.08 17.40
CA PRO A 223 31.99 14.20 16.94
C PRO A 223 32.76 15.05 15.91
N GLY A 224 32.09 15.44 14.84
CA GLY A 224 32.67 16.20 13.73
C GLY A 224 32.02 15.87 12.39
N ASP A 225 32.49 16.57 11.37
CA ASP A 225 32.08 16.41 9.97
C ASP A 225 33.22 15.75 9.19
N TYR A 226 32.92 14.68 8.44
CA TYR A 226 33.94 13.88 7.74
C TYR A 226 33.54 13.69 6.29
N ARG A 227 34.27 14.32 5.36
CA ARG A 227 34.01 14.17 3.93
C ARG A 227 34.67 12.91 3.39
N LEU A 228 33.91 12.06 2.71
CA LEU A 228 34.40 10.86 2.01
C LEU A 228 34.13 11.01 0.51
N THR A 229 35.20 11.02 -0.30
CA THR A 229 35.07 11.22 -1.76
C THR A 229 34.86 9.94 -2.56
N SER A 230 35.14 8.78 -1.96
CA SER A 230 34.94 7.48 -2.59
C SER A 230 34.47 6.43 -1.59
N ALA A 231 33.83 5.39 -2.14
CA ALA A 231 33.27 4.29 -1.38
C ALA A 231 34.32 3.56 -0.53
N LEU A 232 33.87 3.06 0.62
CA LEU A 232 34.52 2.02 1.38
C LEU A 232 34.14 0.66 0.77
N SER A 233 35.12 -0.24 0.70
CA SER A 233 34.96 -1.61 0.23
C SER A 233 35.82 -2.54 1.08
N GLY A 234 35.51 -3.84 1.09
CA GLY A 234 36.19 -4.78 1.99
C GLY A 234 35.84 -4.54 3.46
N VAL A 235 34.67 -3.93 3.72
CA VAL A 235 34.14 -3.72 5.06
C VAL A 235 33.59 -5.04 5.55
N GLN A 236 34.28 -5.62 6.52
CA GLN A 236 33.97 -6.92 7.09
C GLN A 236 34.56 -7.03 8.50
N ASN A 237 33.93 -7.85 9.35
CA ASN A 237 34.38 -8.16 10.71
C ASN A 237 34.80 -6.90 11.50
N VAL A 238 33.95 -5.88 11.52
CA VAL A 238 34.27 -4.58 12.12
C VAL A 238 33.01 -3.85 12.55
N THR A 239 33.09 -3.14 13.68
CA THR A 239 32.08 -2.15 14.06
C THR A 239 32.54 -0.75 13.64
N LEU A 240 31.72 -0.01 12.91
CA LEU A 240 31.88 1.44 12.72
C LEU A 240 30.93 2.15 13.69
N GLN A 241 31.47 2.84 14.70
CA GLN A 241 30.68 3.47 15.75
C GLN A 241 30.96 4.97 15.84
N GLY A 242 29.90 5.79 15.80
CA GLY A 242 29.97 7.22 16.11
C GLY A 242 29.52 7.59 17.52
N ALA A 243 29.53 8.88 17.80
CA ALA A 243 29.13 9.45 19.09
C ALA A 243 27.63 9.75 19.22
N GLY A 244 26.83 9.32 18.25
CA GLY A 244 25.42 9.66 18.04
C GLY A 244 25.25 10.42 16.72
N SER A 245 24.15 10.16 15.99
CA SER A 245 23.91 10.67 14.63
C SER A 245 23.66 12.18 14.54
N TRP A 246 23.53 12.88 15.66
CA TRP A 246 23.54 14.34 15.74
C TRP A 246 24.95 14.94 15.92
N HIS A 247 25.95 14.10 16.25
CA HIS A 247 27.30 14.53 16.66
C HIS A 247 28.38 14.12 15.66
N SER A 248 28.33 12.87 15.17
CA SER A 248 29.26 12.33 14.18
C SER A 248 28.57 12.32 12.82
N VAL A 249 29.07 13.11 11.87
CA VAL A 249 28.43 13.30 10.56
C VAL A 249 29.44 12.99 9.45
N VAL A 250 29.12 12.01 8.62
CA VAL A 250 29.88 11.68 7.41
C VAL A 250 29.15 12.29 6.22
N HIS A 251 29.90 13.02 5.39
CA HIS A 251 29.42 13.60 4.15
C HIS A 251 29.86 12.71 2.99
N SER A 252 28.93 11.94 2.42
CA SER A 252 29.20 11.00 1.34
C SER A 252 27.94 10.64 0.57
N SER A 253 28.00 10.71 -0.75
CA SER A 253 26.94 10.20 -1.65
C SER A 253 27.13 8.72 -2.02
N ARG A 254 28.21 8.09 -1.58
CA ARG A 254 28.53 6.67 -1.87
C ARG A 254 29.42 6.12 -0.77
N PHE A 255 28.82 5.67 0.32
CA PHE A 255 29.55 5.35 1.55
C PHE A 255 30.15 3.95 1.54
N ILE A 256 29.35 2.89 1.40
CA ILE A 256 29.82 1.51 1.21
C ILE A 256 29.34 0.98 -0.13
N ASP A 257 30.25 0.42 -0.91
CA ASP A 257 29.92 -0.24 -2.17
C ASP A 257 30.80 -1.49 -2.37
N GLN A 258 30.18 -2.66 -2.22
CA GLN A 258 30.87 -3.94 -2.30
C GLN A 258 29.89 -5.08 -2.62
N SER A 259 30.26 -5.99 -3.52
CA SER A 259 29.43 -7.13 -3.93
C SER A 259 29.44 -8.30 -2.94
N GLY A 260 30.35 -8.29 -1.96
CA GLY A 260 30.48 -9.34 -0.95
C GLY A 260 31.23 -8.88 0.29
N SER A 261 30.95 -9.54 1.41
CA SER A 261 31.60 -9.36 2.71
C SER A 261 31.58 -10.68 3.48
N SER A 262 32.57 -10.91 4.35
CA SER A 262 32.52 -12.05 5.26
C SER A 262 31.55 -11.86 6.43
N GLY A 263 30.81 -10.76 6.49
CA GLY A 263 29.84 -10.48 7.56
C GLY A 263 30.45 -9.89 8.82
N GLY A 264 29.66 -9.84 9.89
CA GLY A 264 30.06 -9.25 11.18
C GLY A 264 30.35 -7.75 11.09
N VAL A 265 29.62 -7.04 10.23
CA VAL A 265 29.71 -5.59 10.08
C VAL A 265 28.64 -4.94 10.95
N HIS A 266 29.02 -4.01 11.83
CA HIS A 266 28.07 -3.29 12.66
C HIS A 266 28.25 -1.78 12.46
N ILE A 267 27.30 -1.13 11.81
CA ILE A 267 27.34 0.31 11.54
C ILE A 267 26.39 1.00 12.50
N LYS A 268 26.89 1.89 13.37
CA LYS A 268 26.02 2.49 14.39
C LYS A 268 26.38 3.90 14.87
N ASP A 269 25.34 4.64 15.25
CA ASP A 269 25.43 5.90 16.00
C ASP A 269 26.16 7.04 15.28
N PHE A 270 26.03 7.18 13.96
CA PHE A 270 26.46 8.37 13.20
C PHE A 270 25.50 8.71 12.07
N ALA A 271 25.68 9.87 11.45
CA ALA A 271 24.94 10.25 10.25
C ALA A 271 25.76 10.03 8.98
N VAL A 272 25.09 9.67 7.88
CA VAL A 272 25.63 9.80 6.53
C VAL A 272 24.68 10.69 5.75
N ILE A 273 25.18 11.86 5.34
CA ILE A 273 24.42 12.85 4.58
C ILE A 273 25.12 13.00 3.22
N GLY A 274 24.39 12.73 2.14
CA GLY A 274 24.90 12.83 0.79
C GLY A 274 24.67 14.21 0.19
N GLU A 275 24.96 14.29 -1.11
CA GLU A 275 24.76 15.48 -1.93
C GLU A 275 23.96 15.13 -3.21
N VAL A 276 23.14 14.07 -3.15
CA VAL A 276 22.34 13.58 -4.28
C VAL A 276 21.14 14.50 -4.50
N THR A 277 20.96 14.95 -5.74
CA THR A 277 19.93 15.95 -6.14
C THR A 277 19.11 15.49 -7.34
N GLU A 278 19.30 14.24 -7.76
CA GLU A 278 18.62 13.61 -8.88
C GLU A 278 18.53 12.10 -8.61
N ARG A 279 17.69 11.40 -9.37
CA ARG A 279 17.67 9.94 -9.38
C ARG A 279 18.37 9.45 -10.65
N VAL A 280 19.52 8.82 -10.50
CA VAL A 280 20.21 8.13 -11.61
C VAL A 280 20.29 6.65 -11.31
N ASP A 281 19.41 5.86 -11.91
CA ASP A 281 19.24 4.43 -11.58
C ASP A 281 20.54 3.63 -11.78
N SER A 282 21.37 4.01 -12.76
CA SER A 282 22.65 3.35 -13.05
C SER A 282 23.80 3.71 -12.11
N HIS A 283 23.63 4.69 -11.22
CA HIS A 283 24.67 5.08 -10.26
C HIS A 283 24.40 4.52 -8.86
N PRO A 284 25.41 3.97 -8.17
CA PRO A 284 25.28 3.47 -6.81
C PRO A 284 25.42 4.59 -5.78
N ASP A 285 24.66 5.68 -5.93
CA ASP A 285 24.72 6.86 -5.07
C ASP A 285 23.99 6.64 -3.73
N ASN A 286 24.43 5.61 -3.00
CA ASN A 286 23.72 5.02 -1.87
C ASN A 286 24.56 5.08 -0.60
N PHE A 287 23.93 4.92 0.57
CA PHE A 287 24.68 4.71 1.81
C PHE A 287 25.31 3.30 1.82
N VAL A 288 24.53 2.26 1.54
CA VAL A 288 25.04 0.91 1.31
C VAL A 288 24.57 0.42 -0.06
N ASN A 289 25.52 -0.02 -0.88
CA ASN A 289 25.28 -0.70 -2.14
C ASN A 289 25.93 -2.10 -2.09
N GLY A 290 25.11 -3.15 -2.17
CA GLY A 290 25.57 -4.53 -2.22
C GLY A 290 25.43 -5.29 -0.89
N SER A 291 26.52 -5.87 -0.39
CA SER A 291 26.51 -6.87 0.69
C SER A 291 27.27 -6.40 1.93
N LEU A 292 26.61 -6.47 3.09
CA LEU A 292 27.24 -6.35 4.40
C LEU A 292 27.65 -7.72 4.97
N GLY A 293 27.30 -8.82 4.29
CA GLY A 293 27.52 -10.19 4.73
C GLY A 293 26.62 -10.58 5.90
N HIS A 294 26.65 -11.87 6.24
CA HIS A 294 25.83 -12.43 7.31
C HIS A 294 26.14 -11.86 8.71
N GLY A 295 25.13 -11.87 9.58
CA GLY A 295 25.27 -11.50 11.00
C GLY A 295 25.62 -10.03 11.23
N SER A 296 25.40 -9.18 10.24
CA SER A 296 25.68 -7.74 10.28
C SER A 296 24.50 -6.94 10.87
N SER A 297 24.73 -5.68 11.23
CA SER A 297 23.68 -4.76 11.67
C SER A 297 23.93 -3.29 11.29
N VAL A 298 22.85 -2.53 11.15
CA VAL A 298 22.85 -1.09 10.93
C VAL A 298 21.88 -0.44 11.92
N SER A 299 22.37 0.42 12.81
CA SER A 299 21.53 0.96 13.89
C SER A 299 21.81 2.39 14.35
N GLY A 300 20.78 3.11 14.76
CA GLY A 300 20.94 4.48 15.30
C GLY A 300 21.40 5.51 14.27
N MET A 301 21.28 5.20 12.98
CA MET A 301 21.78 6.03 11.88
C MET A 301 20.83 7.17 11.54
N TRP A 302 21.39 8.26 11.01
CA TRP A 302 20.66 9.28 10.26
C TRP A 302 21.17 9.28 8.83
N LEU A 303 20.33 8.91 7.87
CA LEU A 303 20.67 8.80 6.46
C LEU A 303 19.85 9.82 5.68
N GLN A 304 20.49 10.63 4.85
CA GLN A 304 19.82 11.72 4.14
C GLN A 304 20.51 12.10 2.83
N HIS A 305 19.76 12.61 1.84
CA HIS A 305 20.27 13.13 0.56
C HIS A 305 21.10 12.12 -0.23
N LEU A 306 20.60 10.89 -0.29
CA LEU A 306 21.14 9.79 -1.09
C LEU A 306 20.11 9.37 -2.13
N LYS A 307 20.52 8.52 -3.09
CA LYS A 307 19.57 7.89 -4.00
C LYS A 307 18.77 6.82 -3.25
N VAL A 308 19.47 5.82 -2.70
CA VAL A 308 18.89 4.79 -1.85
C VAL A 308 19.65 4.75 -0.53
N GLY A 309 18.96 4.56 0.59
CA GLY A 309 19.62 4.32 1.87
C GLY A 309 20.41 3.01 1.81
N LEU A 310 19.71 1.89 1.65
CA LEU A 310 20.34 0.57 1.55
C LEU A 310 19.80 -0.21 0.34
N TRP A 311 20.61 -0.33 -0.70
CA TRP A 311 20.34 -1.21 -1.84
C TRP A 311 21.11 -2.52 -1.62
N LEU A 312 20.42 -3.55 -1.13
CA LEU A 312 21.04 -4.76 -0.61
C LEU A 312 20.93 -5.90 -1.62
N THR A 313 22.06 -6.50 -1.95
CA THR A 313 22.16 -7.70 -2.82
C THR A 313 23.21 -8.65 -2.25
N GLY A 314 23.20 -9.91 -2.69
CA GLY A 314 24.18 -10.90 -2.27
C GLY A 314 23.90 -11.47 -0.87
N ASP A 315 24.95 -11.79 -0.11
CA ASP A 315 24.81 -12.28 1.27
C ASP A 315 24.52 -11.11 2.23
N ASN A 316 23.35 -11.14 2.87
CA ASN A 316 22.98 -10.27 3.99
C ASN A 316 22.24 -11.10 5.05
N ASP A 317 22.58 -12.38 5.19
CA ASP A 317 21.81 -13.31 6.01
C ASP A 317 21.73 -12.84 7.47
N ASN A 318 20.52 -12.79 8.02
CA ASN A 318 20.21 -12.34 9.37
C ASN A 318 20.63 -10.89 9.67
N LEU A 319 20.78 -10.04 8.65
CA LEU A 319 21.01 -8.60 8.82
C LEU A 319 19.87 -7.98 9.65
N VAL A 320 20.23 -7.13 10.61
CA VAL A 320 19.28 -6.30 11.38
C VAL A 320 19.50 -4.83 11.05
N VAL A 321 18.47 -4.17 10.50
CA VAL A 321 18.46 -2.73 10.24
C VAL A 321 17.43 -2.09 11.18
N GLU A 322 17.89 -1.42 12.23
CA GLU A 322 17.00 -0.92 13.28
C GLU A 322 17.28 0.46 13.84
N ASN A 323 16.24 1.17 14.30
CA ASN A 323 16.39 2.47 14.96
C ASN A 323 17.04 3.55 14.09
N ASN A 324 16.90 3.46 12.76
CA ASN A 324 17.46 4.43 11.82
C ASN A 324 16.43 5.46 11.39
N ARG A 325 16.92 6.61 10.91
CA ARG A 325 16.13 7.62 10.18
C ARG A 325 16.62 7.66 8.74
N LEU A 326 15.72 7.49 7.78
CA LEU A 326 15.99 7.58 6.34
C LEU A 326 15.13 8.70 5.78
N LEU A 327 15.75 9.81 5.39
CA LEU A 327 15.05 11.03 5.00
C LEU A 327 15.52 11.46 3.61
N ASP A 328 14.63 12.05 2.82
CA ASP A 328 14.98 12.78 1.60
C ASP A 328 15.87 11.95 0.65
N MET A 329 15.37 10.76 0.30
CA MET A 329 16.00 9.86 -0.66
C MET A 329 15.40 10.09 -2.04
N THR A 330 16.19 10.12 -3.11
CA THR A 330 15.65 10.34 -4.46
C THR A 330 15.03 9.07 -5.09
N ALA A 331 15.19 7.91 -4.44
CA ALA A 331 14.51 6.64 -4.73
C ALA A 331 14.10 5.95 -3.40
N ASP A 332 14.23 4.63 -3.32
CA ASP A 332 13.85 3.83 -2.16
C ASP A 332 14.58 4.23 -0.87
N GLY A 333 13.94 4.01 0.29
CA GLY A 333 14.65 4.05 1.56
C GLY A 333 15.57 2.84 1.71
N LEU A 334 15.02 1.64 1.61
CA LEU A 334 15.76 0.38 1.63
C LEU A 334 15.11 -0.64 0.69
N ASN A 335 15.94 -1.35 -0.07
CA ASN A 335 15.51 -2.42 -0.95
C ASN A 335 16.32 -3.70 -0.67
N LEU A 336 15.63 -4.80 -0.33
CA LEU A 336 16.19 -6.15 -0.35
C LEU A 336 16.02 -6.69 -1.77
N ASN A 337 17.03 -6.50 -2.61
CA ASN A 337 16.99 -6.87 -4.02
C ASN A 337 17.51 -8.31 -4.24
N GLY A 338 16.82 -9.26 -3.63
CA GLY A 338 17.05 -10.68 -3.83
C GLY A 338 18.10 -11.31 -2.90
N ASN A 339 17.92 -12.62 -2.69
CA ASN A 339 18.76 -13.47 -1.85
C ASN A 339 18.87 -13.05 -0.37
N ALA A 340 18.01 -12.15 0.14
CA ALA A 340 18.00 -11.80 1.55
C ALA A 340 17.38 -12.92 2.40
N ARG A 341 18.06 -13.42 3.43
CA ARG A 341 17.54 -14.51 4.29
C ARG A 341 17.49 -14.10 5.75
N GLY A 342 16.31 -14.14 6.35
CA GLY A 342 16.16 -13.83 7.77
C GLY A 342 16.42 -12.36 8.12
N VAL A 343 16.37 -11.45 7.15
CA VAL A 343 16.65 -10.02 7.37
C VAL A 343 15.50 -9.38 8.14
N ARG A 344 15.84 -8.53 9.12
CA ARG A 344 14.87 -7.80 9.93
C ARG A 344 15.10 -6.30 9.81
N VAL A 345 14.16 -5.60 9.17
CA VAL A 345 14.17 -4.14 9.10
C VAL A 345 13.08 -3.63 10.04
N ARG A 346 13.49 -3.06 11.17
CA ARG A 346 12.53 -2.72 12.22
C ARG A 346 12.77 -1.42 12.95
N ASN A 347 11.71 -0.82 13.47
CA ASN A 347 11.81 0.38 14.30
C ASN A 347 12.55 1.55 13.61
N ASN A 348 12.43 1.66 12.28
CA ASN A 348 13.01 2.75 11.50
C ASN A 348 11.94 3.82 11.22
N PHE A 349 12.39 5.05 11.04
CA PHE A 349 11.57 6.16 10.57
C PHE A 349 11.99 6.56 9.15
N LEU A 350 11.02 6.66 8.25
CA LEU A 350 11.23 7.00 6.85
C LEU A 350 10.30 8.15 6.46
N ARG A 351 10.84 9.22 5.89
CA ARG A 351 10.05 10.34 5.34
C ARG A 351 10.64 10.85 4.03
N ASN A 352 9.79 11.18 3.06
CA ASN A 352 10.19 11.80 1.80
C ASN A 352 11.14 10.91 0.96
N GLN A 353 10.69 9.70 0.63
CA GLN A 353 11.39 8.78 -0.27
C GLN A 353 10.85 8.96 -1.69
N GLY A 354 11.74 8.99 -2.69
CA GLY A 354 11.39 9.19 -4.10
C GLY A 354 10.84 7.95 -4.82
N ASP A 355 10.66 6.84 -4.10
CA ASP A 355 10.02 5.60 -4.56
C ASP A 355 9.55 4.80 -3.32
N ASP A 356 9.43 3.48 -3.43
CA ASP A 356 9.11 2.56 -2.34
C ASP A 356 9.96 2.83 -1.08
N ALA A 357 9.31 3.23 0.02
CA ALA A 357 10.08 3.54 1.22
C ALA A 357 10.82 2.30 1.76
N LEU A 358 10.14 1.15 1.78
CA LEU A 358 10.73 -0.16 2.02
C LEU A 358 10.29 -1.17 0.96
N ALA A 359 11.24 -1.81 0.29
CA ALA A 359 10.98 -2.80 -0.73
C ALA A 359 11.69 -4.14 -0.47
N MET A 360 11.03 -5.24 -0.81
CA MET A 360 11.67 -6.51 -1.12
C MET A 360 11.41 -6.81 -2.58
N TRP A 361 12.47 -6.98 -3.37
CA TRP A 361 12.38 -7.35 -4.76
C TRP A 361 13.18 -8.62 -4.99
N SER A 362 12.47 -9.75 -5.07
CA SER A 362 13.05 -11.09 -5.19
C SER A 362 13.56 -11.42 -6.60
N LEU A 363 14.44 -10.55 -7.11
CA LEU A 363 15.21 -10.70 -8.32
C LEU A 363 16.40 -11.63 -8.07
N TYR A 364 16.78 -12.44 -9.06
CA TYR A 364 17.86 -13.44 -8.99
C TYR A 364 17.61 -14.64 -8.08
N ALA A 365 17.15 -14.42 -6.84
CA ALA A 365 16.80 -15.44 -5.87
C ALA A 365 15.76 -14.90 -4.88
N PRO A 366 14.91 -15.76 -4.29
CA PRO A 366 13.86 -15.30 -3.38
C PRO A 366 14.45 -14.72 -2.10
N ASP A 367 13.94 -13.55 -1.70
CA ASP A 367 14.02 -13.12 -0.31
C ASP A 367 13.20 -14.09 0.53
N THR A 368 13.75 -14.54 1.66
CA THR A 368 13.19 -15.66 2.41
C THR A 368 13.22 -15.42 3.91
N ASN A 369 12.11 -15.63 4.61
CA ASN A 369 12.01 -15.45 6.06
C ASN A 369 12.40 -14.04 6.54
N SER A 370 12.29 -13.04 5.67
CA SER A 370 12.63 -11.64 5.95
C SER A 370 11.40 -10.86 6.39
N SER A 371 11.61 -9.78 7.14
CA SER A 371 10.52 -9.04 7.77
C SER A 371 10.74 -7.54 7.86
N PHE A 372 9.67 -6.79 7.66
CA PHE A 372 9.56 -5.35 7.92
C PHE A 372 8.61 -5.12 9.10
N GLU A 373 9.16 -4.69 10.24
CA GLU A 373 8.44 -4.70 11.52
C GLU A 373 8.50 -3.34 12.24
N ASN A 374 7.38 -2.80 12.72
CA ASN A 374 7.37 -1.60 13.55
C ASN A 374 8.07 -0.39 12.90
N ASN A 375 7.97 -0.20 11.59
CA ASN A 375 8.51 1.00 10.93
C ASN A 375 7.43 2.07 10.81
N THR A 376 7.84 3.34 10.86
CA THR A 376 6.96 4.48 10.56
C THR A 376 7.42 5.11 9.25
N ILE A 377 6.52 5.18 8.27
CA ILE A 377 6.73 5.70 6.93
C ILE A 377 5.74 6.84 6.67
N SER A 378 6.23 7.95 6.14
CA SER A 378 5.42 9.12 5.78
C SER A 378 5.87 9.68 4.44
N GLN A 379 4.93 9.97 3.55
CA GLN A 379 5.20 10.69 2.30
C GLN A 379 6.29 10.04 1.39
N PRO A 380 6.12 8.79 0.92
CA PRO A 380 6.78 8.39 -0.32
C PRO A 380 6.19 9.21 -1.47
N ASN A 381 7.04 9.87 -2.27
CA ASN A 381 6.63 10.84 -3.30
C ASN A 381 5.88 10.17 -4.46
N LEU A 382 6.21 8.91 -4.74
CA LEU A 382 5.53 8.01 -5.67
C LEU A 382 5.68 6.57 -5.19
N ALA A 383 4.97 5.64 -5.83
CA ALA A 383 4.96 4.22 -5.47
C ALA A 383 4.43 3.98 -4.03
N ASN A 384 5.04 3.07 -3.28
CA ASN A 384 4.43 2.49 -2.08
C ASN A 384 5.09 2.93 -0.78
N GLY A 385 4.37 2.82 0.32
CA GLY A 385 5.03 2.80 1.63
C GLY A 385 5.88 1.54 1.78
N ILE A 386 5.25 0.38 1.63
CA ILE A 386 5.92 -0.92 1.67
C ILE A 386 5.54 -1.73 0.44
N ALA A 387 6.53 -2.29 -0.27
CA ALA A 387 6.31 -3.16 -1.40
C ALA A 387 7.03 -4.51 -1.26
N ILE A 388 6.28 -5.60 -1.42
CA ILE A 388 6.81 -6.97 -1.45
C ILE A 388 6.57 -7.50 -2.87
N TYR A 389 7.62 -7.52 -3.68
CA TYR A 389 7.63 -8.10 -5.03
C TYR A 389 8.25 -9.49 -4.97
N GLY A 390 7.39 -10.51 -4.88
CA GLY A 390 7.83 -11.89 -4.77
C GLY A 390 8.37 -12.30 -3.39
N GLY A 391 9.11 -13.41 -3.35
CA GLY A 391 9.75 -13.91 -2.13
C GLY A 391 8.95 -15.00 -1.40
N ASN A 392 9.54 -15.59 -0.37
CA ASN A 392 9.00 -16.75 0.35
C ASN A 392 8.96 -16.52 1.87
N ASP A 393 7.82 -16.76 2.50
CA ASP A 393 7.66 -16.63 3.96
C ASP A 393 8.03 -15.23 4.50
N ILE A 394 7.43 -14.19 3.91
CA ILE A 394 7.71 -12.78 4.22
C ILE A 394 6.72 -12.24 5.26
N ALA A 395 7.19 -11.34 6.13
CA ALA A 395 6.37 -10.68 7.13
C ALA A 395 6.42 -9.13 7.03
N VAL A 396 5.25 -8.50 7.08
CA VAL A 396 5.07 -7.04 7.17
C VAL A 396 4.19 -6.75 8.40
N LYS A 397 4.80 -6.32 9.50
CA LYS A 397 4.14 -6.29 10.81
C LYS A 397 4.18 -4.95 11.52
N ASN A 398 3.06 -4.53 12.09
CA ASN A 398 2.97 -3.39 13.02
C ASN A 398 3.56 -2.09 12.46
N ASN A 399 3.54 -1.89 11.14
CA ASN A 399 4.05 -0.66 10.53
C ASN A 399 2.98 0.44 10.53
N LEU A 400 3.40 1.69 10.65
CA LEU A 400 2.56 2.87 10.40
C LEU A 400 2.98 3.46 9.06
N VAL A 401 2.08 3.49 8.09
CA VAL A 401 2.32 4.10 6.77
C VAL A 401 1.31 5.20 6.56
N SER A 402 1.79 6.41 6.30
CA SER A 402 0.93 7.57 6.08
C SER A 402 1.26 8.29 4.79
N ASP A 403 0.21 8.84 4.20
CA ASP A 403 0.31 9.86 3.16
C ASP A 403 1.06 9.42 1.88
N THR A 404 0.67 8.30 1.26
CA THR A 404 1.26 7.85 -0.02
C THR A 404 0.71 8.59 -1.24
N ASN A 405 1.43 8.58 -2.34
CA ASN A 405 1.06 9.31 -3.56
C ASN A 405 0.78 8.37 -4.74
N ALA A 406 0.65 8.94 -5.94
CA ALA A 406 0.37 8.19 -7.17
C ALA A 406 1.40 7.08 -7.43
N LEU A 407 1.01 6.11 -8.25
CA LEU A 407 1.79 4.92 -8.63
C LEU A 407 1.96 3.85 -7.54
N GLY A 408 1.39 4.02 -6.34
CA GLY A 408 1.31 2.92 -5.39
C GLY A 408 0.27 3.03 -4.28
N SER A 409 0.50 2.21 -3.25
CA SER A 409 -0.38 1.93 -2.12
C SER A 409 0.36 2.19 -0.80
N GLY A 410 -0.36 2.14 0.33
CA GLY A 410 0.30 2.02 1.63
C GLY A 410 1.15 0.75 1.72
N ILE A 411 0.54 -0.39 1.40
CA ILE A 411 1.22 -1.70 1.31
C ILE A 411 0.86 -2.37 -0.02
N ALA A 412 1.86 -2.90 -0.71
CA ALA A 412 1.71 -3.70 -1.92
C ALA A 412 2.28 -5.10 -1.72
N ILE A 413 1.46 -6.14 -1.93
CA ILE A 413 1.89 -7.54 -1.99
C ILE A 413 1.72 -7.98 -3.44
N SER A 414 2.82 -8.09 -4.19
CA SER A 414 2.76 -8.13 -5.64
C SER A 414 3.64 -9.22 -6.26
N ASN A 415 3.16 -9.73 -7.40
CA ASN A 415 3.91 -10.55 -8.35
C ASN A 415 4.36 -9.75 -9.59
N GLN A 416 4.46 -8.42 -9.48
CA GLN A 416 5.07 -7.57 -10.50
C GLN A 416 6.58 -7.81 -10.51
N LYS A 417 7.09 -8.31 -11.64
CA LYS A 417 8.48 -8.80 -11.72
C LYS A 417 9.49 -7.69 -11.98
N PHE A 418 9.10 -6.71 -12.81
CA PHE A 418 9.94 -5.71 -13.47
C PHE A 418 11.03 -6.29 -14.39
N LEU A 419 11.87 -7.19 -13.89
CA LEU A 419 12.95 -7.88 -14.61
C LEU A 419 12.96 -9.38 -14.30
N ASP A 420 13.69 -10.15 -15.12
CA ASP A 420 13.94 -11.58 -14.93
C ASP A 420 15.44 -11.83 -14.60
N PRO A 421 15.79 -12.92 -13.90
CA PRO A 421 14.88 -13.93 -13.32
C PRO A 421 14.26 -13.46 -12.00
N PHE A 422 12.93 -13.60 -11.89
CA PHE A 422 12.13 -13.20 -10.72
C PHE A 422 11.57 -14.42 -9.99
N SER A 423 11.51 -14.35 -8.65
CA SER A 423 10.90 -15.39 -7.80
C SER A 423 9.55 -14.90 -7.25
N PRO A 424 8.41 -15.35 -7.82
CA PRO A 424 7.07 -14.97 -7.35
C PRO A 424 6.81 -15.33 -5.89
N LEU A 425 5.75 -14.73 -5.34
CA LEU A 425 5.30 -14.97 -3.97
C LEU A 425 5.05 -16.46 -3.72
N ALA A 426 5.70 -17.00 -2.70
CA ALA A 426 5.61 -18.37 -2.24
C ALA A 426 5.46 -18.45 -0.71
N GLY A 427 5.13 -19.64 -0.19
CA GLY A 427 4.98 -19.86 1.24
C GLY A 427 3.83 -19.05 1.83
N THR A 428 4.07 -18.42 2.98
CA THR A 428 3.09 -17.56 3.67
C THR A 428 3.56 -16.11 3.75
N ILE A 429 2.80 -15.19 3.17
CA ILE A 429 2.99 -13.76 3.32
C ILE A 429 2.10 -13.28 4.47
N THR A 430 2.71 -12.81 5.55
CA THR A 430 2.01 -12.34 6.75
C THR A 430 2.00 -10.82 6.80
N VAL A 431 0.82 -10.21 6.74
CA VAL A 431 0.62 -8.75 6.81
C VAL A 431 -0.22 -8.44 8.06
N ASP A 432 0.42 -8.18 9.19
CA ASP A 432 -0.25 -8.17 10.50
C ASP A 432 -0.09 -6.86 11.27
N GLY A 433 -1.18 -6.33 11.84
CA GLY A 433 -1.12 -5.20 12.79
C GLY A 433 -0.75 -3.84 12.18
N ASN A 434 -0.75 -3.72 10.84
CA ASN A 434 -0.34 -2.48 10.17
C ASN A 434 -1.43 -1.40 10.26
N THR A 435 -1.01 -0.13 10.37
CA THR A 435 -1.90 1.04 10.31
C THR A 435 -1.57 1.87 9.08
N LEU A 436 -2.57 2.12 8.24
CA LEU A 436 -2.47 2.87 6.99
C LEU A 436 -3.36 4.11 7.08
N VAL A 437 -2.77 5.30 6.96
CA VAL A 437 -3.48 6.58 7.11
C VAL A 437 -3.34 7.41 5.84
N ARG A 438 -4.47 7.76 5.20
CA ARG A 438 -4.47 8.55 3.95
C ARG A 438 -3.59 7.96 2.85
N THR A 439 -3.61 6.63 2.72
CA THR A 439 -2.84 5.90 1.70
C THR A 439 -3.73 5.37 0.58
N GLY A 440 -3.11 5.13 -0.57
CA GLY A 440 -3.78 4.92 -1.86
C GLY A 440 -3.91 6.23 -2.65
N ALA A 441 -3.94 6.15 -3.97
CA ALA A 441 -3.96 7.30 -4.86
C ALA A 441 -4.47 6.95 -6.26
N MET A 442 -4.85 7.95 -7.05
CA MET A 442 -5.14 7.75 -8.47
C MET A 442 -3.88 7.26 -9.20
N ASN A 443 -3.98 6.17 -9.97
CA ASN A 443 -2.93 5.80 -10.90
C ASN A 443 -3.16 6.52 -12.24
N PRO A 444 -2.32 7.50 -12.63
CA PRO A 444 -2.51 8.23 -13.88
C PRO A 444 -2.37 7.35 -15.13
N ASN A 445 -1.71 6.18 -15.02
CA ASN A 445 -1.54 5.26 -16.14
C ASN A 445 -2.75 4.34 -16.34
N TRP A 446 -3.39 3.90 -15.25
CA TRP A 446 -4.51 2.96 -15.32
C TRP A 446 -5.86 3.65 -15.44
N ASN A 447 -5.91 4.97 -15.19
CA ASN A 447 -7.13 5.76 -15.12
C ASN A 447 -8.14 5.22 -14.09
N HIS A 448 -7.62 4.56 -13.05
CA HIS A 448 -8.33 4.13 -11.86
C HIS A 448 -7.40 4.15 -10.64
N PRO A 449 -7.95 4.21 -9.40
CA PRO A 449 -7.13 4.36 -8.21
C PRO A 449 -6.54 3.04 -7.71
N MET A 450 -5.40 3.15 -7.03
CA MET A 450 -4.86 2.11 -6.16
C MET A 450 -5.34 2.33 -4.73
N GLY A 451 -5.63 1.22 -4.04
CA GLY A 451 -6.11 1.21 -2.66
C GLY A 451 -5.01 1.35 -1.62
N ALA A 452 -5.41 1.41 -0.36
CA ALA A 452 -4.51 1.50 0.79
C ALA A 452 -3.60 0.27 0.91
N LEU A 453 -4.16 -0.93 0.72
CA LEU A 453 -3.46 -2.20 0.72
C LEU A 453 -3.88 -2.99 -0.52
N ARG A 454 -2.94 -3.30 -1.41
CA ARG A 454 -3.20 -4.12 -2.59
C ARG A 454 -2.53 -5.49 -2.55
N VAL A 455 -3.24 -6.49 -3.07
CA VAL A 455 -2.64 -7.77 -3.51
C VAL A 455 -2.74 -7.84 -5.02
N ASP A 456 -1.59 -7.95 -5.68
CA ASP A 456 -1.47 -7.72 -7.12
C ASP A 456 -0.83 -8.93 -7.84
N SER A 457 -1.65 -9.68 -8.57
CA SER A 457 -1.18 -10.75 -9.47
C SER A 457 -0.77 -10.17 -10.83
N TYR A 458 0.26 -9.33 -10.84
CA TYR A 458 0.64 -8.54 -12.02
C TYR A 458 1.17 -9.42 -13.16
N ASP A 459 2.31 -10.11 -12.96
CA ASP A 459 2.93 -10.97 -13.99
C ASP A 459 2.69 -12.47 -13.77
N SER A 460 2.10 -12.85 -12.63
CA SER A 460 1.73 -14.24 -12.34
C SER A 460 0.68 -14.36 -11.23
N ALA A 461 -0.02 -15.48 -11.22
CA ALA A 461 -1.01 -15.83 -10.19
C ALA A 461 -0.42 -15.78 -8.77
N ILE A 462 -1.21 -15.32 -7.80
CA ILE A 462 -0.85 -15.49 -6.38
C ILE A 462 -1.04 -16.97 -6.03
N ASN A 463 0.05 -17.65 -5.64
CA ASN A 463 0.01 -19.04 -5.17
C ASN A 463 0.39 -19.16 -3.69
N ALA A 464 1.10 -18.16 -3.13
CA ALA A 464 1.33 -18.05 -1.70
C ALA A 464 0.02 -17.92 -0.91
N THR A 465 0.08 -18.27 0.37
CA THR A 465 -0.96 -17.88 1.33
C THR A 465 -0.70 -16.44 1.74
N VAL A 466 -1.69 -15.56 1.61
CA VAL A 466 -1.59 -14.16 2.02
C VAL A 466 -2.56 -13.91 3.17
N ASN A 467 -2.02 -13.71 4.37
CA ASN A 467 -2.81 -13.45 5.57
C ASN A 467 -2.68 -11.99 5.96
N ILE A 468 -3.77 -11.23 5.82
CA ILE A 468 -3.88 -9.83 6.22
C ILE A 468 -4.68 -9.79 7.51
N THR A 469 -4.05 -9.41 8.61
CA THR A 469 -4.64 -9.49 9.95
C THR A 469 -4.49 -8.20 10.72
N ASN A 470 -5.46 -7.86 11.56
CA ASN A 470 -5.33 -6.75 12.52
C ASN A 470 -5.01 -5.38 11.88
N THR A 471 -5.42 -5.16 10.62
CA THR A 471 -5.07 -3.95 9.86
C THR A 471 -6.02 -2.81 10.18
N THR A 472 -5.48 -1.64 10.47
CA THR A 472 -6.25 -0.38 10.57
C THR A 472 -6.05 0.46 9.32
N ILE A 473 -7.12 0.87 8.66
CA ILE A 473 -7.09 1.77 7.50
C ILE A 473 -7.96 2.99 7.82
N THR A 474 -7.39 4.18 7.76
CA THR A 474 -8.08 5.44 8.14
C THR A 474 -7.89 6.49 7.05
N ASP A 475 -8.99 7.13 6.66
CA ASP A 475 -9.03 8.27 5.73
C ASP A 475 -8.39 7.98 4.36
N SER A 476 -8.46 6.74 3.85
CA SER A 476 -7.98 6.44 2.49
C SER A 476 -8.76 7.24 1.46
N PRO A 477 -8.09 7.99 0.56
CA PRO A 477 -8.78 8.86 -0.41
C PRO A 477 -9.60 8.07 -1.44
N TYR A 478 -9.25 6.79 -1.67
CA TYR A 478 -9.96 5.87 -2.56
C TYR A 478 -10.41 4.62 -1.80
N SER A 479 -9.93 3.43 -2.20
CA SER A 479 -10.35 2.15 -1.63
C SER A 479 -9.44 1.69 -0.49
N ALA A 480 -9.97 0.83 0.39
CA ALA A 480 -9.19 0.27 1.49
C ALA A 480 -8.37 -0.95 1.04
N PHE A 481 -9.04 -2.03 0.62
CA PHE A 481 -8.40 -3.25 0.10
C PHE A 481 -8.59 -3.35 -1.41
N GLU A 482 -7.52 -3.63 -2.13
CA GLU A 482 -7.52 -3.81 -3.59
C GLU A 482 -7.01 -5.20 -3.97
N PHE A 483 -7.70 -5.88 -4.88
CA PHE A 483 -7.26 -7.14 -5.49
C PHE A 483 -7.26 -6.99 -7.00
N VAL A 484 -6.08 -6.98 -7.59
CA VAL A 484 -5.90 -6.55 -8.98
C VAL A 484 -4.92 -7.45 -9.72
N SER A 485 -5.04 -7.51 -11.04
CA SER A 485 -3.99 -8.02 -11.93
C SER A 485 -3.51 -6.82 -12.74
N GLY A 486 -2.60 -6.03 -12.15
CA GLY A 486 -2.27 -4.68 -12.60
C GLY A 486 -1.73 -4.62 -14.04
N GLY A 487 -1.13 -5.71 -14.53
CA GLY A 487 -0.66 -5.83 -15.91
C GLY A 487 -1.76 -6.09 -16.95
N GLY A 488 -3.03 -6.20 -16.54
CA GLY A 488 -4.16 -6.46 -17.42
C GLY A 488 -4.21 -7.87 -18.00
N GLN A 489 -3.41 -8.80 -17.48
CA GLN A 489 -3.33 -10.18 -17.95
C GLN A 489 -4.40 -11.10 -17.36
N GLY A 490 -5.08 -10.64 -16.30
CA GLY A 490 -6.15 -11.41 -15.65
C GLY A 490 -5.63 -12.61 -14.88
N TYR A 491 -4.44 -12.55 -14.30
CA TYR A 491 -3.99 -13.61 -13.40
C TYR A 491 -4.84 -13.64 -12.12
N PRO A 492 -5.02 -14.81 -11.49
CA PRO A 492 -5.85 -14.91 -10.31
C PRO A 492 -5.15 -14.46 -9.02
N VAL A 493 -5.90 -13.73 -8.19
CA VAL A 493 -5.61 -13.50 -6.77
C VAL A 493 -6.39 -14.53 -5.95
N ARG A 494 -5.69 -15.41 -5.23
CA ARG A 494 -6.27 -16.50 -4.43
C ARG A 494 -5.47 -16.73 -3.17
N ASN A 495 -6.01 -17.53 -2.25
CA ASN A 495 -5.41 -17.85 -0.95
C ASN A 495 -5.21 -16.61 -0.07
N VAL A 496 -6.11 -15.62 -0.19
CA VAL A 496 -6.08 -14.38 0.60
C VAL A 496 -7.13 -14.43 1.70
N THR A 497 -6.72 -14.12 2.92
CA THR A 497 -7.62 -13.92 4.06
C THR A 497 -7.41 -12.54 4.67
N VAL A 498 -8.50 -11.81 4.90
CA VAL A 498 -8.54 -10.58 5.69
C VAL A 498 -9.29 -10.86 6.99
N ASP A 499 -8.62 -10.74 8.13
CA ASP A 499 -9.16 -11.08 9.45
C ASP A 499 -8.89 -9.99 10.50
N GLY A 500 -9.95 -9.38 11.02
CA GLY A 500 -9.84 -8.38 12.08
C GLY A 500 -9.35 -7.01 11.59
N ALA A 501 -10.04 -6.40 10.62
CA ALA A 501 -9.67 -5.08 10.11
C ALA A 501 -10.61 -3.97 10.61
N THR A 502 -10.05 -2.78 10.86
CA THR A 502 -10.82 -1.57 11.15
C THR A 502 -10.63 -0.56 10.03
N VAL A 503 -11.71 -0.21 9.34
CA VAL A 503 -11.72 0.71 8.21
C VAL A 503 -12.55 1.95 8.57
N ARG A 504 -11.96 3.14 8.45
CA ARG A 504 -12.63 4.41 8.76
C ARG A 504 -12.48 5.41 7.63
N ASN A 505 -13.58 6.04 7.23
CA ASN A 505 -13.62 7.16 6.30
C ASN A 505 -12.96 6.86 4.93
N THR A 506 -13.18 5.66 4.39
CA THR A 506 -12.69 5.30 3.06
C THR A 506 -13.47 6.04 1.98
N GLY A 507 -12.76 6.74 1.10
CA GLY A 507 -13.36 7.62 0.09
C GLY A 507 -14.30 6.90 -0.87
N THR A 508 -13.91 5.73 -1.38
CA THR A 508 -14.72 4.94 -2.33
C THR A 508 -15.27 3.68 -1.67
N VAL A 509 -14.53 2.57 -1.75
CA VAL A 509 -15.01 1.23 -1.38
C VAL A 509 -14.10 0.54 -0.38
N VAL A 510 -14.68 -0.31 0.48
CA VAL A 510 -13.86 -1.14 1.40
C VAL A 510 -13.08 -2.18 0.62
N VAL A 511 -13.71 -2.82 -0.37
CA VAL A 511 -13.07 -3.81 -1.24
C VAL A 511 -13.22 -3.39 -2.70
N GLN A 512 -12.09 -3.24 -3.38
CA GLN A 512 -11.97 -3.04 -4.83
C GLN A 512 -11.40 -4.32 -5.43
N ALA A 513 -12.26 -5.16 -6.00
CA ALA A 513 -11.92 -6.45 -6.60
C ALA A 513 -12.00 -6.36 -8.13
N GLU A 514 -10.83 -6.52 -8.75
CA GLU A 514 -10.57 -6.29 -10.17
C GLU A 514 -9.82 -7.46 -10.84
N ALA A 515 -9.23 -8.35 -10.05
CA ALA A 515 -8.72 -9.64 -10.54
C ALA A 515 -9.82 -10.71 -10.53
N GLN A 516 -9.60 -11.81 -11.26
CA GLN A 516 -10.31 -13.07 -10.97
C GLN A 516 -9.73 -13.73 -9.71
N GLY A 517 -10.48 -14.67 -9.11
CA GLY A 517 -10.00 -15.47 -7.97
C GLY A 517 -10.91 -15.41 -6.75
N ALA A 518 -10.34 -15.33 -5.54
CA ALA A 518 -11.11 -15.34 -4.31
C ALA A 518 -10.35 -14.77 -3.10
N ALA A 519 -11.10 -14.17 -2.17
CA ALA A 519 -10.61 -13.77 -0.85
C ALA A 519 -11.68 -14.00 0.24
N GLY A 520 -11.22 -14.38 1.44
CA GLY A 520 -12.05 -14.50 2.64
C GLY A 520 -11.95 -13.25 3.52
N PHE A 521 -13.08 -12.82 4.07
CA PHE A 521 -13.18 -11.64 4.95
C PHE A 521 -13.89 -12.01 6.24
N ARG A 522 -13.30 -11.69 7.39
CA ARG A 522 -13.93 -11.87 8.69
C ARG A 522 -13.53 -10.76 9.66
N ASP A 523 -14.42 -10.45 10.59
CA ASP A 523 -14.18 -9.46 11.64
C ASP A 523 -13.73 -8.08 11.09
N VAL A 524 -14.18 -7.72 9.88
CA VAL A 524 -13.89 -6.41 9.25
C VAL A 524 -15.00 -5.41 9.58
N THR A 525 -14.65 -4.37 10.32
CA THR A 525 -15.57 -3.28 10.68
C THR A 525 -15.23 -2.03 9.86
N ALA A 526 -16.22 -1.52 9.11
CA ALA A 526 -16.08 -0.30 8.33
C ALA A 526 -17.05 0.80 8.81
N THR A 527 -16.60 2.05 8.81
CA THR A 527 -17.42 3.23 9.11
C THR A 527 -17.06 4.37 8.18
N GLY A 528 -18.04 5.20 7.79
CA GLY A 528 -17.80 6.33 6.90
C GLY A 528 -17.38 5.93 5.47
N VAL A 529 -17.95 4.85 4.92
CA VAL A 529 -17.66 4.40 3.55
C VAL A 529 -18.31 5.36 2.55
N GLY A 530 -17.51 5.99 1.70
CA GLY A 530 -17.96 7.10 0.85
C GLY A 530 -18.74 6.71 -0.40
N ALA A 531 -18.61 5.48 -0.91
CA ALA A 531 -19.41 4.99 -2.05
C ALA A 531 -20.18 3.70 -1.73
N ALA A 532 -19.51 2.55 -1.70
CA ALA A 532 -20.13 1.24 -1.47
C ALA A 532 -19.19 0.33 -0.69
N GLY A 533 -19.68 -0.75 -0.09
CA GLY A 533 -18.81 -1.73 0.57
C GLY A 533 -17.86 -2.40 -0.42
N VAL A 534 -18.37 -2.81 -1.58
CA VAL A 534 -17.64 -3.63 -2.55
C VAL A 534 -17.77 -3.07 -3.97
N TYR A 535 -16.67 -2.90 -4.68
CA TYR A 535 -16.62 -2.88 -6.14
C TYR A 535 -16.04 -4.23 -6.59
N ASN A 536 -16.78 -5.01 -7.38
CA ASN A 536 -16.34 -6.34 -7.83
C ASN A 536 -16.62 -6.48 -9.33
N CYS A 537 -15.62 -6.08 -10.11
CA CYS A 537 -15.70 -5.95 -11.56
C CYS A 537 -14.38 -6.43 -12.19
N PRO A 538 -14.15 -7.76 -12.25
CA PRO A 538 -12.87 -8.30 -12.72
C PRO A 538 -12.56 -7.95 -14.18
N TYR A 539 -11.29 -7.67 -14.46
CA TYR A 539 -10.77 -7.43 -15.81
C TYR A 539 -9.49 -8.26 -16.08
N PRO A 540 -9.14 -8.50 -17.36
CA PRO A 540 -9.91 -8.22 -18.56
C PRO A 540 -11.18 -9.08 -18.64
N ALA A 541 -12.12 -8.70 -19.52
CA ALA A 541 -13.33 -9.48 -19.76
C ALA A 541 -12.97 -10.94 -20.09
N ASN A 542 -13.76 -11.89 -19.59
CA ASN A 542 -13.53 -13.35 -19.70
C ASN A 542 -12.40 -13.93 -18.84
N SER A 543 -11.70 -13.15 -18.01
CA SER A 543 -10.66 -13.70 -17.13
C SER A 543 -11.25 -14.63 -16.07
N GLY A 544 -12.40 -14.28 -15.47
CA GLY A 544 -13.08 -15.09 -14.47
C GLY A 544 -13.89 -14.22 -13.50
N THR A 545 -14.38 -14.82 -12.42
CA THR A 545 -15.06 -14.13 -11.30
C THR A 545 -14.13 -13.90 -10.12
N PHE A 546 -14.43 -12.92 -9.27
CA PHE A 546 -13.84 -12.82 -7.93
C PHE A 546 -14.86 -13.21 -6.85
N ALA A 547 -14.58 -14.28 -6.11
CA ALA A 547 -15.42 -14.76 -5.02
C ALA A 547 -15.03 -14.10 -3.69
N LEU A 548 -15.95 -13.35 -3.10
CA LEU A 548 -15.83 -12.83 -1.74
C LEU A 548 -16.55 -13.76 -0.77
N THR A 549 -15.80 -14.34 0.17
CA THR A 549 -16.36 -15.21 1.21
C THR A 549 -16.48 -14.45 2.52
N ASP A 550 -17.71 -14.25 3.00
CA ASP A 550 -17.97 -13.71 4.33
C ASP A 550 -17.80 -14.82 5.38
N GLY A 551 -16.74 -14.70 6.18
CA GLY A 551 -16.42 -15.60 7.29
C GLY A 551 -17.10 -15.25 8.62
N GLY A 552 -17.92 -14.20 8.66
CA GLY A 552 -18.61 -13.70 9.86
C GLY A 552 -17.90 -12.52 10.53
N GLY A 553 -18.66 -11.75 11.34
CA GLY A 553 -18.14 -10.59 12.09
C GLY A 553 -17.97 -9.29 11.30
N ASN A 554 -18.26 -9.31 9.99
CA ASN A 554 -18.17 -8.15 9.12
C ASN A 554 -19.32 -7.15 9.37
N SER A 555 -19.03 -5.85 9.39
CA SER A 555 -20.07 -4.82 9.59
C SER A 555 -19.74 -3.47 8.94
N GLY A 556 -20.78 -2.78 8.45
CA GLY A 556 -20.67 -1.41 7.88
C GLY A 556 -20.27 -1.32 6.41
N TRP A 557 -20.22 -2.44 5.68
CA TRP A 557 -19.83 -2.50 4.27
C TRP A 557 -20.54 -3.59 3.46
N SER A 558 -21.81 -3.88 3.78
CA SER A 558 -22.60 -4.94 3.11
C SER A 558 -23.21 -4.54 1.77
N THR A 559 -22.83 -3.39 1.20
CA THR A 559 -23.36 -2.87 -0.07
C THR A 559 -22.40 -3.17 -1.21
N THR A 560 -22.93 -3.44 -2.40
CA THR A 560 -22.13 -3.62 -3.62
C THR A 560 -22.40 -2.48 -4.58
N TRP A 561 -21.33 -1.94 -5.17
CA TRP A 561 -21.40 -0.99 -6.26
C TRP A 561 -22.15 -1.62 -7.42
N SER A 562 -23.17 -0.92 -7.87
CA SER A 562 -24.20 -1.56 -8.67
C SER A 562 -23.86 -1.60 -10.17
N ASP A 563 -22.96 -0.75 -10.66
CA ASP A 563 -22.64 -0.61 -12.09
C ASP A 563 -21.13 -0.70 -12.39
N CYS A 564 -20.68 -1.86 -12.86
CA CYS A 564 -19.29 -2.08 -13.26
C CYS A 564 -18.82 -1.28 -14.49
N SER A 565 -19.70 -0.59 -15.20
CA SER A 565 -19.30 0.31 -16.29
C SER A 565 -18.87 1.69 -15.81
N THR A 566 -19.05 1.98 -14.52
CA THR A 566 -18.67 3.25 -13.89
C THR A 566 -17.78 3.02 -12.68
N TRP A 567 -16.93 4.01 -12.40
CA TRP A 567 -16.02 3.98 -11.25
C TRP A 567 -16.63 4.68 -10.04
N PRO A 568 -16.62 4.06 -8.85
CA PRO A 568 -16.96 4.73 -7.61
C PRO A 568 -16.12 5.99 -7.40
N GLN A 569 -16.75 7.16 -7.25
CA GLN A 569 -16.05 8.40 -6.94
C GLN A 569 -16.04 8.67 -5.43
N PRO A 570 -14.99 9.32 -4.89
CA PRO A 570 -14.91 9.63 -3.46
C PRO A 570 -16.14 10.40 -2.96
N GLY A 571 -16.82 9.88 -1.94
CA GLY A 571 -17.95 10.53 -1.27
C GLY A 571 -19.26 10.63 -2.08
N GLN A 572 -19.36 10.00 -3.25
CA GLN A 572 -20.56 10.08 -4.10
C GLN A 572 -21.76 9.28 -3.56
N GLY A 573 -21.53 8.32 -2.67
CA GLY A 573 -22.50 7.28 -2.34
C GLY A 573 -22.68 6.27 -3.48
N ASN A 574 -23.41 5.18 -3.21
CA ASN A 574 -23.79 4.22 -4.25
C ASN A 574 -24.95 4.81 -5.06
N PRO A 575 -24.86 4.93 -6.39
CA PRO A 575 -25.99 5.38 -7.20
C PRO A 575 -27.16 4.43 -7.03
N ASP A 576 -28.38 5.00 -7.06
CA ASP A 576 -29.59 4.20 -7.09
C ASP A 576 -29.54 3.21 -8.28
N PRO A 577 -30.03 1.97 -8.12
CA PRO A 577 -30.07 1.02 -9.21
C PRO A 577 -30.87 1.59 -10.38
N ASP A 578 -30.22 1.81 -11.53
CA ASP A 578 -30.94 2.23 -12.74
C ASP A 578 -31.93 1.11 -13.12
N PRO A 579 -33.25 1.37 -13.12
CA PRO A 579 -34.26 0.37 -13.43
C PRO A 579 -34.15 -0.18 -14.85
N ASN A 580 -33.49 0.54 -15.76
CA ASN A 580 -33.24 0.11 -17.14
C ASN A 580 -31.84 -0.47 -17.33
N ARG A 581 -31.07 -0.72 -16.26
CA ARG A 581 -29.73 -1.29 -16.36
C ARG A 581 -29.77 -2.74 -16.81
N ASN A 582 -28.93 -3.07 -17.79
CA ASN A 582 -28.58 -4.45 -18.09
C ASN A 582 -27.64 -4.98 -16.99
N LEU A 583 -28.19 -5.76 -16.06
CA LEU A 583 -27.49 -6.38 -14.93
C LEU A 583 -26.38 -7.35 -15.35
N ALA A 584 -26.46 -7.90 -16.56
CA ALA A 584 -25.50 -8.87 -17.07
C ALA A 584 -24.32 -8.22 -17.80
N LYS A 585 -24.43 -6.96 -18.24
CA LYS A 585 -23.39 -6.29 -19.04
C LYS A 585 -22.06 -6.22 -18.27
N GLY A 586 -20.98 -6.67 -18.91
CA GLY A 586 -19.62 -6.71 -18.36
C GLY A 586 -19.40 -7.75 -17.26
N ARG A 587 -20.43 -8.52 -16.87
CA ARG A 587 -20.33 -9.51 -15.79
C ARG A 587 -19.61 -10.77 -16.26
N PRO A 588 -18.88 -11.47 -15.37
CA PRO A 588 -18.27 -12.74 -15.74
C PRO A 588 -19.29 -13.80 -16.14
N ALA A 589 -19.03 -14.50 -17.24
CA ALA A 589 -19.86 -15.58 -17.75
C ALA A 589 -19.07 -16.87 -17.98
N THR A 590 -19.73 -18.01 -17.81
CA THR A 590 -19.20 -19.37 -18.01
C THR A 590 -20.15 -20.17 -18.88
N ALA A 591 -19.66 -21.23 -19.51
CA ALA A 591 -20.50 -22.12 -20.30
C ALA A 591 -20.01 -23.57 -20.22
N THR A 592 -20.88 -24.52 -20.60
CA THR A 592 -20.50 -25.95 -20.73
C THR A 592 -19.48 -26.19 -21.83
N GLY A 593 -19.34 -25.26 -22.77
CA GLY A 593 -18.32 -25.28 -23.82
C GLY A 593 -18.41 -24.04 -24.71
N SER A 594 -17.41 -23.84 -25.54
CA SER A 594 -17.40 -22.83 -26.60
C SER A 594 -16.66 -23.32 -27.84
N GLN A 595 -16.95 -22.72 -29.00
CA GLN A 595 -16.20 -22.92 -30.25
C GLN A 595 -15.22 -21.78 -30.51
N ASP A 596 -13.98 -22.12 -30.86
CA ASP A 596 -12.95 -21.17 -31.29
C ASP A 596 -12.84 -19.92 -30.37
N VAL A 597 -12.87 -18.71 -30.93
CA VAL A 597 -12.83 -17.44 -30.21
C VAL A 597 -14.18 -16.99 -29.64
N TYR A 598 -15.26 -17.78 -29.74
CA TYR A 598 -16.62 -17.39 -29.35
C TYR A 598 -16.90 -17.73 -27.87
N THR A 599 -16.13 -17.12 -26.97
CA THR A 599 -16.13 -17.36 -25.52
C THR A 599 -17.41 -16.84 -24.83
N PRO A 600 -17.80 -17.38 -23.65
CA PRO A 600 -19.05 -17.03 -22.99
C PRO A 600 -19.22 -15.55 -22.62
N GLY A 601 -18.16 -14.81 -22.28
CA GLY A 601 -18.30 -13.39 -21.95
C GLY A 601 -18.55 -12.49 -23.15
N LYS A 602 -18.46 -13.00 -24.40
CA LYS A 602 -18.94 -12.28 -25.58
C LYS A 602 -20.45 -12.08 -25.59
N ALA A 603 -21.21 -12.85 -24.79
CA ALA A 603 -22.65 -12.65 -24.68
C ALA A 603 -23.05 -11.53 -23.70
N VAL A 604 -22.07 -10.80 -23.13
CA VAL A 604 -22.29 -9.74 -22.13
C VAL A 604 -21.32 -8.57 -22.32
N ASP A 605 -20.60 -8.50 -23.44
CA ASP A 605 -19.57 -7.48 -23.67
C ASP A 605 -20.16 -6.14 -24.13
N GLY A 606 -21.43 -6.10 -24.52
CA GLY A 606 -22.12 -4.92 -25.04
C GLY A 606 -21.93 -4.71 -26.54
N ASP A 607 -21.29 -5.64 -27.27
CA ASP A 607 -21.12 -5.61 -28.72
C ASP A 607 -22.02 -6.64 -29.40
N ALA A 608 -23.12 -6.17 -30.00
CA ALA A 608 -24.05 -7.03 -30.71
C ALA A 608 -23.44 -7.76 -31.93
N ASN A 609 -22.25 -7.43 -32.41
CA ASN A 609 -21.59 -8.14 -33.52
C ASN A 609 -20.69 -9.29 -33.05
N SER A 610 -20.34 -9.30 -31.77
CA SER A 610 -19.66 -10.35 -31.04
C SER A 610 -20.69 -11.42 -30.61
N TYR A 611 -20.24 -12.65 -30.33
CA TYR A 611 -21.14 -13.70 -29.82
C TYR A 611 -20.41 -14.85 -29.12
N TRP A 612 -21.13 -15.49 -28.19
CA TRP A 612 -20.81 -16.83 -27.70
C TRP A 612 -21.44 -17.90 -28.60
N GLU A 613 -20.70 -18.98 -28.85
CA GLU A 613 -21.21 -20.20 -29.51
C GLU A 613 -20.79 -21.43 -28.73
N SER A 614 -21.74 -22.27 -28.34
CA SER A 614 -21.50 -23.51 -27.63
C SER A 614 -20.83 -24.59 -28.49
N THR A 615 -20.41 -25.70 -27.89
CA THR A 615 -19.95 -26.87 -28.64
C THR A 615 -21.02 -27.39 -29.62
N ASN A 616 -20.64 -27.61 -30.88
CA ASN A 616 -21.56 -28.07 -31.93
C ASN A 616 -22.06 -29.50 -31.69
N ASN A 617 -23.33 -29.75 -32.02
CA ASN A 617 -24.02 -31.04 -31.92
C ASN A 617 -24.04 -31.64 -30.50
N ALA A 618 -23.95 -30.81 -29.47
CA ALA A 618 -23.78 -31.25 -28.08
C ALA A 618 -24.92 -30.77 -27.15
N PHE A 619 -26.11 -30.49 -27.67
CA PHE A 619 -27.23 -30.05 -26.83
C PHE A 619 -27.62 -31.10 -25.76
N PRO A 620 -28.03 -30.68 -24.55
CA PRO A 620 -28.18 -29.29 -24.12
C PRO A 620 -26.84 -28.63 -23.76
N GLN A 621 -26.72 -27.33 -24.00
CA GLN A 621 -25.56 -26.51 -23.64
C GLN A 621 -26.00 -25.39 -22.70
N ALA A 622 -25.21 -25.12 -21.66
CA ALA A 622 -25.52 -24.10 -20.67
C ALA A 622 -24.58 -22.91 -20.78
N TRP A 623 -25.14 -21.72 -20.64
CA TRP A 623 -24.43 -20.45 -20.46
C TRP A 623 -24.89 -19.84 -19.14
N THR A 624 -23.98 -19.37 -18.30
CA THR A 624 -24.25 -18.85 -16.95
C THR A 624 -23.53 -17.53 -16.71
N VAL A 625 -24.21 -16.51 -16.20
CA VAL A 625 -23.62 -15.24 -15.76
C VAL A 625 -23.80 -15.05 -14.26
N ASP A 626 -22.75 -14.58 -13.57
CA ASP A 626 -22.80 -14.12 -12.18
C ASP A 626 -23.13 -12.62 -12.15
N LEU A 627 -24.33 -12.24 -11.71
CA LEU A 627 -24.76 -10.85 -11.61
C LEU A 627 -24.02 -10.06 -10.49
N GLY A 628 -23.18 -10.72 -9.70
CA GLY A 628 -22.37 -10.12 -8.64
C GLY A 628 -23.07 -10.08 -7.27
N SER A 629 -24.38 -9.88 -7.26
CA SER A 629 -25.25 -9.89 -6.07
C SER A 629 -26.57 -10.60 -6.36
N VAL A 630 -27.34 -10.91 -5.31
CA VAL A 630 -28.70 -11.42 -5.48
C VAL A 630 -29.59 -10.28 -5.98
N GLU A 631 -30.05 -10.38 -7.21
CA GLU A 631 -30.85 -9.37 -7.91
C GLU A 631 -32.29 -9.86 -8.12
N THR A 632 -33.22 -8.91 -8.21
CA THR A 632 -34.54 -9.19 -8.79
C THR A 632 -34.46 -8.99 -10.30
N VAL A 633 -34.78 -10.02 -11.09
CA VAL A 633 -34.79 -9.96 -12.56
C VAL A 633 -36.20 -10.18 -13.08
N ARG A 634 -36.67 -9.28 -13.95
CA ARG A 634 -38.04 -9.30 -14.47
C ARG A 634 -38.12 -9.59 -15.96
N ARG A 635 -37.04 -9.32 -16.70
CA ARG A 635 -36.98 -9.58 -18.14
C ARG A 635 -35.57 -9.89 -18.59
N LEU A 636 -35.45 -10.78 -19.56
CA LEU A 636 -34.24 -10.96 -20.36
C LEU A 636 -34.45 -10.46 -21.78
N VAL A 637 -33.40 -9.91 -22.38
CA VAL A 637 -33.33 -9.64 -23.82
C VAL A 637 -32.17 -10.45 -24.37
N LEU A 638 -32.51 -11.43 -25.21
CA LEU A 638 -31.54 -12.29 -25.86
C LEU A 638 -31.35 -11.79 -27.28
N LYS A 639 -30.10 -11.70 -27.73
CA LYS A 639 -29.77 -11.24 -29.08
C LYS A 639 -28.91 -12.25 -29.82
N LEU A 640 -29.01 -12.21 -31.15
CA LEU A 640 -28.03 -12.73 -32.10
C LEU A 640 -27.47 -11.56 -32.89
N PRO A 641 -26.32 -11.71 -33.57
CA PRO A 641 -25.80 -10.62 -34.37
C PRO A 641 -26.81 -10.10 -35.40
N PRO A 642 -26.90 -8.77 -35.58
CA PRO A 642 -27.99 -8.15 -36.33
C PRO A 642 -27.87 -8.36 -37.84
N SER A 643 -26.72 -8.84 -38.33
CA SER A 643 -26.49 -9.13 -39.73
C SER A 643 -27.53 -10.10 -40.29
N SER A 644 -28.08 -9.78 -41.46
CA SER A 644 -29.05 -10.63 -42.15
C SER A 644 -28.49 -12.01 -42.51
N ALA A 645 -27.16 -12.19 -42.51
CA ALA A 645 -26.49 -13.47 -42.69
C ALA A 645 -26.82 -14.51 -41.60
N TRP A 646 -27.27 -14.07 -40.41
CA TRP A 646 -27.67 -14.98 -39.34
C TRP A 646 -29.03 -15.66 -39.62
N GLY A 647 -29.89 -15.11 -40.48
CA GLY A 647 -31.17 -15.73 -40.83
C GLY A 647 -32.14 -15.94 -39.65
N ALA A 648 -33.42 -16.14 -39.97
CA ALA A 648 -34.42 -16.39 -38.93
C ALA A 648 -34.27 -17.80 -38.34
N ARG A 649 -34.31 -17.92 -37.01
CA ARG A 649 -34.14 -19.19 -36.30
C ARG A 649 -34.84 -19.20 -34.95
N THR A 650 -35.09 -20.38 -34.39
CA THR A 650 -35.66 -20.54 -33.05
C THR A 650 -34.67 -21.30 -32.18
N GLN A 651 -34.34 -20.76 -31.02
CA GLN A 651 -33.60 -21.49 -29.98
C GLN A 651 -34.55 -21.88 -28.84
N THR A 652 -34.57 -23.17 -28.50
CA THR A 652 -35.33 -23.68 -27.35
C THR A 652 -34.44 -23.64 -26.12
N LEU A 653 -34.86 -22.90 -25.08
CA LEU A 653 -34.09 -22.75 -23.85
C LEU A 653 -34.95 -22.82 -22.59
N THR A 654 -34.32 -23.18 -21.49
CA THR A 654 -34.83 -23.09 -20.12
C THR A 654 -34.05 -22.01 -19.37
N VAL A 655 -34.74 -21.15 -18.60
CA VAL A 655 -34.10 -20.16 -17.72
C VAL A 655 -34.04 -20.71 -16.30
N LEU A 656 -32.83 -20.75 -15.75
CA LEU A 656 -32.53 -21.26 -14.42
C LEU A 656 -31.92 -20.13 -13.57
N GLY A 657 -32.26 -20.11 -12.28
CA GLY A 657 -31.75 -19.15 -11.30
C GLY A 657 -31.14 -19.85 -10.09
N SER A 658 -30.07 -19.29 -9.55
CA SER A 658 -29.42 -19.74 -8.32
C SER A 658 -28.88 -18.56 -7.51
N THR A 659 -28.79 -18.69 -6.19
CA THR A 659 -28.11 -17.73 -5.31
C THR A 659 -26.67 -18.16 -4.98
N ASP A 660 -26.30 -19.41 -5.25
CA ASP A 660 -25.04 -20.04 -4.81
C ASP A 660 -24.23 -20.73 -5.91
N ASN A 661 -24.73 -20.73 -7.16
CA ASN A 661 -24.14 -21.39 -8.33
C ASN A 661 -24.05 -22.93 -8.25
N THR A 662 -24.71 -23.56 -7.28
CA THR A 662 -24.75 -25.02 -7.10
C THR A 662 -26.15 -25.56 -7.26
N THR A 663 -27.13 -24.95 -6.60
CA THR A 663 -28.53 -25.36 -6.64
C THR A 663 -29.29 -24.44 -7.57
N TYR A 664 -29.80 -24.99 -8.67
CA TYR A 664 -30.54 -24.23 -9.67
C TYR A 664 -32.03 -24.58 -9.63
N THR A 665 -32.86 -23.54 -9.71
CA THR A 665 -34.31 -23.67 -9.84
C THR A 665 -34.76 -23.16 -11.21
N THR A 666 -35.77 -23.79 -11.80
CA THR A 666 -36.37 -23.33 -13.06
C THR A 666 -37.18 -22.07 -12.82
N VAL A 667 -36.75 -20.98 -13.45
CA VAL A 667 -37.44 -19.68 -13.43
C VAL A 667 -38.44 -19.60 -14.59
N VAL A 668 -38.04 -20.06 -15.77
CA VAL A 668 -38.90 -20.21 -16.96
C VAL A 668 -38.64 -21.58 -17.57
N GLY A 669 -39.71 -22.36 -17.80
CA GLY A 669 -39.63 -23.68 -18.40
C GLY A 669 -39.12 -23.65 -19.85
N ALA A 670 -38.83 -24.83 -20.40
CA ALA A 670 -38.32 -24.96 -21.76
C ALA A 670 -39.30 -24.36 -22.80
N GLN A 671 -38.82 -23.37 -23.56
CA GLN A 671 -39.62 -22.67 -24.57
C GLN A 671 -38.74 -22.26 -25.76
N GLY A 672 -39.32 -22.29 -26.96
CA GLY A 672 -38.69 -21.78 -28.19
C GLY A 672 -38.80 -20.26 -28.31
N TYR A 673 -37.67 -19.58 -28.51
CA TYR A 673 -37.59 -18.15 -28.76
C TYR A 673 -37.08 -17.91 -30.18
N ARG A 674 -37.87 -17.18 -30.97
CA ARG A 674 -37.57 -16.88 -32.37
C ARG A 674 -36.73 -15.61 -32.45
N PHE A 675 -35.65 -15.69 -33.22
CA PHE A 675 -34.79 -14.60 -33.63
C PHE A 675 -35.01 -14.38 -35.13
N ASP A 676 -35.22 -13.13 -35.53
CA ASP A 676 -35.43 -12.75 -36.93
C ASP A 676 -34.66 -11.47 -37.23
N PRO A 677 -33.77 -11.45 -38.23
CA PRO A 677 -33.04 -10.24 -38.60
C PRO A 677 -33.99 -9.10 -39.03
N ALA A 678 -35.20 -9.41 -39.52
CA ALA A 678 -36.21 -8.41 -39.85
C ALA A 678 -36.74 -7.65 -38.62
N THR A 679 -36.61 -8.22 -37.42
CA THR A 679 -36.97 -7.58 -36.14
C THR A 679 -35.75 -7.36 -35.24
N GLY A 680 -34.55 -7.30 -35.84
CA GLY A 680 -33.31 -7.01 -35.12
C GLY A 680 -32.70 -8.19 -34.36
N ASN A 681 -33.05 -9.43 -34.71
CA ASN A 681 -32.48 -10.66 -34.13
C ASN A 681 -32.52 -10.67 -32.59
N THR A 682 -33.65 -10.24 -32.04
CA THR A 682 -33.84 -10.09 -30.60
C THR A 682 -35.06 -10.89 -30.16
N ALA A 683 -34.97 -11.53 -28.99
CA ALA A 683 -36.07 -12.20 -28.32
C ALA A 683 -36.15 -11.75 -26.86
N THR A 684 -37.37 -11.52 -26.38
CA THR A 684 -37.64 -11.11 -24.99
C THR A 684 -38.20 -12.27 -24.19
N VAL A 685 -37.68 -12.47 -22.98
CA VAL A 685 -38.16 -13.46 -22.01
C VAL A 685 -38.69 -12.72 -20.77
N SER A 686 -39.97 -12.80 -20.47
CA SER A 686 -40.52 -12.29 -19.21
C SER A 686 -40.29 -13.29 -18.08
N LEU A 687 -39.79 -12.81 -16.95
CA LEU A 687 -39.56 -13.62 -15.75
C LEU A 687 -40.68 -13.40 -14.71
N PRO A 688 -41.05 -14.43 -13.93
CA PRO A 688 -42.02 -14.28 -12.86
C PRO A 688 -41.56 -13.26 -11.81
N GLY A 689 -42.50 -12.58 -11.16
CA GLY A 689 -42.17 -11.49 -10.22
C GLY A 689 -41.36 -11.88 -8.97
N GLY A 690 -41.21 -13.18 -8.70
CA GLY A 690 -40.37 -13.73 -7.62
C GLY A 690 -38.99 -14.21 -8.07
N ALA A 691 -38.56 -13.92 -9.30
CA ALA A 691 -37.24 -14.31 -9.79
C ALA A 691 -36.13 -13.48 -9.12
N VAL A 692 -35.66 -13.99 -7.99
CA VAL A 692 -34.56 -13.43 -7.19
C VAL A 692 -33.37 -14.38 -7.32
N LEU A 693 -32.31 -13.95 -7.98
CA LEU A 693 -31.17 -14.79 -8.33
C LEU A 693 -29.87 -13.98 -8.41
N ARG A 694 -28.74 -14.62 -8.14
CA ARG A 694 -27.40 -14.08 -8.43
C ARG A 694 -26.83 -14.67 -9.72
N TYR A 695 -27.04 -15.98 -9.92
CA TYR A 695 -26.57 -16.70 -11.08
C TYR A 695 -27.73 -16.97 -12.03
N LEU A 696 -27.66 -16.39 -13.22
CA LEU A 696 -28.61 -16.62 -14.30
C LEU A 696 -28.03 -17.64 -15.27
N ARG A 697 -28.73 -18.75 -15.51
CA ARG A 697 -28.31 -19.78 -16.45
C ARG A 697 -29.35 -20.02 -17.54
N LEU A 698 -28.90 -19.99 -18.79
CA LEU A 698 -29.67 -20.41 -19.96
C LEU A 698 -29.23 -21.82 -20.35
N SER A 699 -30.15 -22.77 -20.39
CA SER A 699 -29.89 -24.12 -20.92
C SER A 699 -30.57 -24.26 -22.27
N VAL A 700 -29.79 -24.26 -23.35
CA VAL A 700 -30.27 -24.36 -24.73
C VAL A 700 -30.32 -25.83 -25.15
N SER A 701 -31.49 -26.31 -25.57
CA SER A 701 -31.71 -27.71 -25.95
C SER A 701 -31.93 -27.92 -27.46
N ALA A 702 -32.23 -26.88 -28.22
CA ALA A 702 -32.34 -26.94 -29.67
C ALA A 702 -32.11 -25.57 -30.32
N ASN A 703 -31.65 -25.54 -31.57
CA ASN A 703 -31.57 -24.36 -32.42
C ASN A 703 -31.86 -24.78 -33.87
N THR A 704 -32.82 -24.13 -34.53
CA THR A 704 -33.24 -24.51 -35.90
C THR A 704 -32.31 -24.00 -37.00
N GLY A 705 -31.43 -23.04 -36.70
CA GLY A 705 -30.55 -22.39 -37.68
C GLY A 705 -29.09 -22.83 -37.62
N TRP A 706 -28.66 -23.45 -36.52
CA TRP A 706 -27.28 -23.87 -36.29
C TRP A 706 -27.21 -24.98 -35.23
N PRO A 707 -26.26 -25.94 -35.27
CA PRO A 707 -26.18 -27.04 -34.31
C PRO A 707 -25.54 -26.64 -32.95
N ALA A 708 -25.65 -25.38 -32.51
CA ALA A 708 -25.15 -24.89 -31.23
C ALA A 708 -26.03 -23.77 -30.65
N GLY A 709 -25.89 -23.53 -29.35
CA GLY A 709 -26.48 -22.39 -28.67
C GLY A 709 -25.64 -21.16 -28.97
N GLN A 710 -26.28 -20.05 -29.32
CA GLN A 710 -25.59 -18.82 -29.70
C GLN A 710 -26.27 -17.60 -29.07
N PHE A 711 -25.49 -16.64 -28.56
CA PHE A 711 -25.98 -15.35 -28.09
C PHE A 711 -24.94 -14.27 -28.35
N SER A 712 -25.33 -13.17 -28.99
CA SER A 712 -24.52 -11.94 -29.01
C SER A 712 -24.69 -11.13 -27.74
N GLU A 713 -25.90 -11.10 -27.19
CA GLU A 713 -26.16 -10.50 -25.88
C GLU A 713 -27.17 -11.34 -25.11
N VAL A 714 -26.94 -11.45 -23.80
CA VAL A 714 -27.91 -11.88 -22.82
C VAL A 714 -28.05 -10.76 -21.80
N GLU A 715 -29.05 -9.91 -22.02
CA GLU A 715 -29.31 -8.77 -21.17
C GLU A 715 -30.33 -9.15 -20.09
N ALA A 716 -30.11 -8.74 -18.84
CA ALA A 716 -31.00 -9.00 -17.72
C ALA A 716 -31.46 -7.68 -17.09
N TYR A 717 -32.76 -7.49 -16.90
CA TYR A 717 -33.33 -6.21 -16.43
C TYR A 717 -34.17 -6.40 -15.16
N PRO A 718 -34.12 -5.45 -14.20
CA PRO A 718 -34.91 -5.49 -12.99
C PRO A 718 -36.38 -5.08 -13.20
N THR A 719 -36.72 -4.53 -14.37
CA THR A 719 -38.10 -4.19 -14.77
C THR A 719 -38.63 -5.10 -15.87
N SER A 720 -39.96 -5.24 -15.88
CA SER A 720 -40.70 -6.09 -16.82
C SER A 720 -40.58 -5.64 -18.27
#